data_AF-A0A919T466-F1
#
_entry.id   AF-A0A919T466-F1
#
_cell.length_a   1.000
_cell.length_b   1.000
_cell.length_c   1.000
_cell.angle_alpha   90.00
_cell.angle_beta   90.00
_cell.angle_gamma   90.00
#
_symmetry.space_group_name_H-M   'P 1'
#
loop_
_entity.id
_entity.type
_entity.pdbx_description
1 polymer ?
#
loop_
_entity_poly.entity_id
_entity_poly.type
_entity_poly.pdbx_seq_one_letter_code
_entity_poly.pdbx_strand_id
1 'polypeptide(L)'
;MTQSQMAADVPQLVRDAQRGDADARDALIAAHLTLVYNVIGRALAGHPDVDDLVQETMLRALRGLADLREPERFRSWLVAIAYRQVQLHLRARRMSRRRLLTGPIEVADPAGDFAERTTAELVLDGQRRELVEATHWLDGDDRRLLGLWWQEASGDLTRAELAAALDVVPKHAAVRLQRMKAQLEAARGVVRALHAQPRCPELSTLLGRWDGVADPLWRKRLGRHVRDCALCSRRGQGLIAPDQLLLGVAALPVPAAIVTGILAKAGTAAGALTKVTAFVQHKVLAAAATAAAVAAGGGIVFAVYHEPAPEEFRAAVPPAVATTAPAQTPAVTAPATRATPSSTGSARKAVPTFITGVRKADIFVAPGGSDDADGTQAHPYASIAKAVAVVEPGRTIAVRGGTYRPEQGITITTSGTAAEPIVLSNFGNEQPVIDAADVPADQWAITQRTAYWRVQGLEVVGSRSHAYVCRSCANNVFQRLKMHGNARSGLMLRDAGTTGNQILDNDFFDNRDPAGESGAGANGTGIGLGVQFGDGGGNLIRGNRAYGNTGAGFDLGAFTGAVTMEHNWSYRNGGSGFVLGGGTPAAAAAHKLRHDAAWDNGSNGFDDEGNTAAVELTNNTAFRNRAVGFAMRSSAATLRSNAAIGNAQTDDVTGRVAQSRNSWQGNDVVLRSTDPTVTEGPRPGTGALPRTDYLATGNGVGASMDAA
;
A
#
# COMPACT_ATOMS: atom_id res chain seq x y z
N MET A 1 -4.10 -45.16 -24.19
CA MET A 1 -5.13 -44.18 -23.76
C MET A 1 -4.87 -42.86 -24.48
N THR A 2 -5.90 -42.16 -24.96
CA THR A 2 -5.75 -40.86 -25.64
C THR A 2 -5.58 -39.71 -24.63
N GLN A 3 -4.88 -38.63 -24.99
CA GLN A 3 -4.62 -37.45 -24.13
C GLN A 3 -5.89 -36.86 -23.49
N SER A 4 -7.05 -37.03 -24.13
CA SER A 4 -8.36 -36.56 -23.64
C SER A 4 -8.96 -37.46 -22.53
N GLN A 5 -8.59 -38.75 -22.48
CA GLN A 5 -9.00 -39.66 -21.39
C GLN A 5 -8.11 -39.52 -20.15
N MET A 6 -6.82 -39.17 -20.30
CA MET A 6 -5.91 -38.96 -19.16
C MET A 6 -6.20 -37.67 -18.37
N ALA A 7 -6.74 -36.62 -19.01
CA ALA A 7 -7.07 -35.36 -18.34
C ALA A 7 -8.28 -35.48 -17.39
N ALA A 8 -9.20 -36.42 -17.65
CA ALA A 8 -10.37 -36.67 -16.82
C ALA A 8 -10.07 -37.51 -15.56
N ASP A 9 -8.86 -38.07 -15.45
CA ASP A 9 -8.48 -39.04 -14.41
C ASP A 9 -7.38 -38.52 -13.47
N VAL A 10 -6.89 -37.29 -13.68
CA VAL A 10 -5.80 -36.70 -12.87
C VAL A 10 -6.16 -36.61 -11.37
N PRO A 11 -7.36 -36.14 -10.97
CA PRO A 11 -7.72 -36.11 -9.54
C PRO A 11 -7.75 -37.50 -8.92
N GLN A 12 -8.11 -38.54 -9.69
CA GLN A 12 -8.16 -39.91 -9.23
C GLN A 12 -6.76 -40.52 -9.11
N LEU A 13 -5.91 -40.33 -10.12
CA LEU A 13 -4.49 -40.70 -10.10
C LEU A 13 -3.73 -40.04 -8.93
N VAL A 14 -4.05 -38.79 -8.60
CA VAL A 14 -3.50 -38.10 -7.42
C VAL A 14 -3.95 -38.79 -6.13
N ARG A 15 -5.22 -39.15 -5.99
CA ARG A 15 -5.74 -39.86 -4.81
C ARG A 15 -5.16 -41.27 -4.67
N ASP A 16 -4.97 -41.98 -5.77
CA ASP A 16 -4.34 -43.32 -5.80
C ASP A 16 -2.85 -43.21 -5.46
N ALA A 17 -2.15 -42.21 -6.02
CA ALA A 17 -0.75 -41.90 -5.69
C ALA A 17 -0.53 -41.46 -4.23
N GLN A 18 -1.48 -40.73 -3.64
CA GLN A 18 -1.49 -40.37 -2.22
C GLN A 18 -1.67 -41.60 -1.31
N ARG A 19 -2.43 -42.59 -1.76
CA ARG A 19 -2.62 -43.89 -1.08
C ARG A 19 -1.44 -44.86 -1.24
N GLY A 20 -0.40 -44.47 -1.97
CA GLY A 20 0.84 -45.23 -2.10
C GLY A 20 0.93 -46.11 -3.36
N ASP A 21 0.00 -45.97 -4.31
CA ASP A 21 0.06 -46.67 -5.59
C ASP A 21 1.24 -46.13 -6.44
N ALA A 22 2.19 -47.01 -6.74
CA ALA A 22 3.39 -46.68 -7.51
C ALA A 22 3.08 -46.45 -8.99
N ASP A 23 2.16 -47.22 -9.57
CA ASP A 23 1.78 -47.11 -10.98
C ASP A 23 1.02 -45.80 -11.23
N ALA A 24 0.18 -45.39 -10.27
CA ALA A 24 -0.50 -44.10 -10.31
C ALA A 24 0.47 -42.91 -10.21
N ARG A 25 1.54 -43.04 -9.40
CA ARG A 25 2.60 -42.02 -9.31
C ARG A 25 3.36 -41.89 -10.62
N ASP A 26 3.75 -43.00 -11.22
CA ASP A 26 4.52 -43.02 -12.46
C ASP A 26 3.69 -42.47 -13.64
N ALA A 27 2.39 -42.82 -13.70
CA ALA A 27 1.47 -42.25 -14.67
C ALA A 27 1.28 -40.73 -14.49
N LEU A 28 1.20 -40.26 -13.25
CA LEU A 28 1.04 -38.84 -12.93
C LEU A 28 2.29 -38.03 -13.33
N ILE A 29 3.49 -38.56 -13.07
CA ILE A 29 4.78 -37.97 -13.46
C ILE A 29 4.86 -37.91 -15.00
N ALA A 30 4.66 -39.04 -15.67
CA ALA A 30 4.80 -39.14 -17.13
C ALA A 30 3.84 -38.17 -17.85
N ALA A 31 2.61 -38.01 -17.35
CA ALA A 31 1.61 -37.12 -17.91
C ALA A 31 1.97 -35.62 -17.79
N HIS A 32 2.73 -35.23 -16.76
CA HIS A 32 2.98 -33.83 -16.43
C HIS A 32 4.44 -33.38 -16.64
N LEU A 33 5.33 -34.30 -16.99
CA LEU A 33 6.73 -34.00 -17.26
C LEU A 33 6.88 -32.97 -18.39
N THR A 34 6.15 -33.14 -19.49
CA THR A 34 6.15 -32.20 -20.63
C THR A 34 5.65 -30.80 -20.25
N LEU A 35 4.71 -30.69 -19.30
CA LEU A 35 4.24 -29.39 -18.80
C LEU A 35 5.36 -28.68 -18.05
N VAL A 36 6.06 -29.38 -17.16
CA VAL A 36 7.14 -28.81 -16.35
C VAL A 36 8.33 -28.41 -17.23
N TYR A 37 8.72 -29.25 -18.19
CA TYR A 37 9.73 -28.90 -19.20
C TYR A 37 9.36 -27.64 -19.98
N ASN A 38 8.10 -27.49 -20.40
CA ASN A 38 7.65 -26.32 -21.13
C ASN A 38 7.66 -25.05 -20.27
N VAL A 39 7.25 -25.13 -19.01
CA VAL A 39 7.24 -23.99 -18.08
C VAL A 39 8.67 -23.54 -17.76
N ILE A 40 9.55 -24.47 -17.39
CA ILE A 40 10.93 -24.17 -17.00
C ILE A 40 11.77 -23.80 -18.23
N GLY A 41 11.65 -24.56 -19.32
CA GLY A 41 12.38 -24.33 -20.57
C GLY A 41 12.06 -22.98 -21.21
N ARG A 42 10.80 -22.51 -21.13
CA ARG A 42 10.43 -21.16 -21.58
C ARG A 42 10.94 -20.06 -20.65
N ALA A 43 10.91 -20.30 -19.35
CA ALA A 43 11.39 -19.31 -18.38
C ALA A 43 12.91 -19.14 -18.41
N LEU A 44 13.66 -20.16 -18.86
CA LEU A 44 15.12 -20.14 -18.95
C LEU A 44 15.66 -20.10 -20.38
N ALA A 45 14.79 -20.00 -21.40
CA ALA A 45 15.15 -19.88 -22.81
C ALA A 45 16.16 -20.95 -23.32
N GLY A 46 15.97 -22.22 -22.93
CA GLY A 46 16.81 -23.34 -23.42
C GLY A 46 18.17 -23.49 -22.71
N HIS A 47 18.28 -22.98 -21.49
CA HIS A 47 19.47 -23.09 -20.64
C HIS A 47 19.83 -24.55 -20.28
N PRO A 48 21.13 -24.94 -20.15
CA PRO A 48 21.52 -26.31 -19.79
C PRO A 48 20.93 -26.82 -18.46
N ASP A 49 20.78 -25.95 -17.46
CA ASP A 49 20.22 -26.30 -16.14
C ASP A 49 18.69 -26.58 -16.15
N VAL A 50 18.03 -26.59 -17.31
CA VAL A 50 16.59 -26.89 -17.41
C VAL A 50 16.29 -28.30 -16.91
N ASP A 51 17.10 -29.29 -17.29
CA ASP A 51 16.86 -30.69 -16.96
C ASP A 51 16.95 -30.92 -15.44
N ASP A 52 17.96 -30.32 -14.79
CA ASP A 52 18.15 -30.38 -13.33
C ASP A 52 16.97 -29.76 -12.56
N LEU A 53 16.46 -28.62 -13.04
CA LEU A 53 15.34 -27.95 -12.39
C LEU A 53 14.01 -28.67 -12.61
N VAL A 54 13.84 -29.31 -13.76
CA VAL A 54 12.68 -30.17 -13.99
C VAL A 54 12.75 -31.37 -13.04
N GLN A 55 13.91 -32.01 -12.90
CA GLN A 55 14.11 -33.13 -11.97
C GLN A 55 13.80 -32.72 -10.52
N GLU A 56 14.37 -31.62 -10.04
CA GLU A 56 14.14 -31.11 -8.68
C GLU A 56 12.68 -30.71 -8.45
N THR A 57 12.02 -30.13 -9.46
CA THR A 57 10.58 -29.80 -9.41
C THR A 57 9.74 -31.06 -9.25
N MET A 58 10.01 -32.10 -10.03
CA MET A 58 9.27 -33.36 -9.96
C MET A 58 9.50 -34.08 -8.62
N LEU A 59 10.73 -34.09 -8.11
CA LEU A 59 11.04 -34.66 -6.79
C LEU A 59 10.29 -33.93 -5.66
N ARG A 60 10.20 -32.61 -5.70
CA ARG A 60 9.43 -31.83 -4.71
C ARG A 60 7.94 -32.05 -4.85
N ALA A 61 7.44 -32.16 -6.07
CA ALA A 61 6.04 -32.51 -6.31
C ALA A 61 5.71 -33.90 -5.74
N LEU A 62 6.60 -34.89 -5.86
CA LEU A 62 6.36 -36.21 -5.28
C LEU A 62 6.37 -36.20 -3.75
N ARG A 63 7.29 -35.44 -3.13
CA ARG A 63 7.35 -35.31 -1.66
C ARG A 63 6.15 -34.56 -1.09
N GLY A 64 5.69 -33.51 -1.78
CA GLY A 64 4.55 -32.70 -1.36
C GLY A 64 3.18 -33.25 -1.77
N LEU A 65 3.14 -34.35 -2.52
CA LEU A 65 1.89 -34.89 -3.06
C LEU A 65 0.93 -35.33 -1.95
N ALA A 66 1.47 -35.85 -0.85
CA ALA A 66 0.69 -36.29 0.32
C ALA A 66 -0.09 -35.13 0.97
N ASP A 67 0.44 -33.91 0.88
CA ASP A 67 -0.15 -32.71 1.52
C ASP A 67 -1.14 -31.97 0.61
N LEU A 68 -1.35 -32.43 -0.63
CA LEU A 68 -2.25 -31.81 -1.57
C LEU A 68 -3.72 -32.12 -1.25
N ARG A 69 -4.39 -31.17 -0.59
CA ARG A 69 -5.80 -31.29 -0.14
C ARG A 69 -6.83 -31.31 -1.27
N GLU A 70 -6.52 -30.67 -2.40
CA GLU A 70 -7.42 -30.55 -3.56
C GLU A 70 -6.79 -31.20 -4.81
N PRO A 71 -7.05 -32.49 -5.08
CA PRO A 71 -6.49 -33.22 -6.22
C PRO A 71 -6.80 -32.59 -7.59
N GLU A 72 -7.95 -31.91 -7.70
CA GLU A 72 -8.38 -31.15 -8.88
C GLU A 72 -7.37 -30.04 -9.26
N ARG A 73 -6.61 -29.55 -8.27
CA ARG A 73 -5.65 -28.44 -8.42
C ARG A 73 -4.21 -28.91 -8.60
N PHE A 74 -3.97 -30.21 -8.77
CA PHE A 74 -2.63 -30.78 -8.91
C PHE A 74 -1.80 -30.08 -9.99
N ARG A 75 -2.42 -29.78 -11.14
CA ARG A 75 -1.72 -29.13 -12.26
C ARG A 75 -1.26 -27.71 -11.92
N SER A 76 -2.12 -26.90 -11.29
CA SER A 76 -1.77 -25.52 -10.91
C SER A 76 -0.79 -25.50 -9.75
N TRP A 77 -0.91 -26.44 -8.82
CA TRP A 77 0.04 -26.66 -7.73
C TRP A 77 1.44 -27.05 -8.24
N LEU A 78 1.52 -27.99 -9.19
CA LEU A 78 2.78 -28.41 -9.82
C LEU A 78 3.48 -27.25 -10.55
N VAL A 79 2.73 -26.42 -11.26
CA VAL A 79 3.25 -25.23 -11.93
C VAL A 79 3.78 -24.20 -10.92
N ALA A 80 3.14 -24.07 -9.74
CA ALA A 80 3.62 -23.20 -8.68
C ALA A 80 4.97 -23.67 -8.10
N ILE A 81 5.17 -24.99 -7.97
CA ILE A 81 6.46 -25.56 -7.56
C ILE A 81 7.54 -25.27 -8.62
N ALA A 82 7.22 -25.49 -9.89
CA ALA A 82 8.13 -25.23 -11.01
C ALA A 82 8.57 -23.76 -11.06
N TYR A 83 7.62 -22.83 -10.92
CA TYR A 83 7.89 -21.40 -10.89
C TYR A 83 8.80 -21.01 -9.72
N ARG A 84 8.55 -21.56 -8.52
CA ARG A 84 9.39 -21.34 -7.35
C ARG A 84 10.83 -21.83 -7.57
N GLN A 85 11.03 -22.99 -8.22
CA GLN A 85 12.38 -23.48 -8.55
C GLN A 85 13.13 -22.55 -9.49
N VAL A 86 12.46 -22.07 -10.55
CA VAL A 86 13.06 -21.12 -11.51
C VAL A 86 13.48 -19.83 -10.82
N GLN A 87 12.65 -19.28 -9.93
CA GLN A 87 13.00 -18.06 -9.20
C GLN A 87 14.20 -18.25 -8.27
N LEU A 88 14.24 -19.36 -7.53
CA LEU A 88 15.39 -19.69 -6.67
C LEU A 88 16.67 -19.88 -7.48
N HIS A 89 16.59 -20.55 -8.63
CA HIS A 89 17.73 -20.78 -9.52
C HIS A 89 18.28 -19.48 -10.12
N LEU A 90 17.41 -18.60 -10.64
CA LEU A 90 17.82 -17.31 -11.19
C LEU A 90 18.45 -16.40 -10.14
N ARG A 91 17.99 -16.47 -8.89
CA ARG A 91 18.61 -15.80 -7.74
C ARG A 91 20.00 -16.35 -7.43
N ALA A 92 20.13 -17.67 -7.31
CA ALA A 92 21.42 -18.33 -7.06
C ALA A 92 22.45 -18.02 -8.15
N ARG A 93 22.03 -17.96 -9.42
CA ARG A 93 22.90 -17.59 -10.56
C ARG A 93 23.33 -16.13 -10.57
N ARG A 94 22.45 -15.20 -10.18
CA ARG A 94 22.84 -13.79 -10.00
C ARG A 94 23.89 -13.64 -8.92
N MET A 95 23.78 -14.40 -7.83
CA MET A 95 24.78 -14.45 -6.76
C MET A 95 26.09 -15.09 -7.24
N SER A 96 26.05 -16.17 -8.03
CA SER A 96 27.25 -16.82 -8.59
C SER A 96 27.97 -15.96 -9.64
N ARG A 97 27.27 -15.15 -10.46
CA ARG A 97 27.92 -14.16 -11.34
C ARG A 97 28.58 -13.03 -10.55
N ARG A 98 28.07 -12.72 -9.35
CA ARG A 98 28.67 -11.76 -8.42
C ARG A 98 29.91 -12.33 -7.71
N ARG A 99 30.01 -13.66 -7.57
CA ARG A 99 31.17 -14.39 -6.99
C ARG A 99 32.42 -14.48 -7.89
N LEU A 100 32.34 -14.17 -9.18
CA LEU A 100 33.52 -14.04 -10.05
C LEU A 100 34.34 -12.76 -9.78
N LEU A 101 33.86 -11.91 -8.86
CA LEU A 101 34.59 -10.82 -8.23
C LEU A 101 34.66 -11.15 -6.72
N THR A 102 35.85 -11.08 -6.14
CA THR A 102 36.34 -11.89 -5.01
C THR A 102 35.76 -11.56 -3.60
N GLY A 103 35.15 -12.58 -2.94
CA GLY A 103 35.06 -12.94 -1.47
C GLY A 103 34.48 -11.97 -0.40
N PRO A 104 34.06 -12.43 0.82
CA PRO A 104 33.80 -13.78 1.36
C PRO A 104 32.28 -14.08 1.58
N ILE A 105 31.98 -15.31 2.03
CA ILE A 105 30.63 -15.91 2.07
C ILE A 105 29.73 -15.24 3.12
N GLU A 106 28.67 -14.58 2.63
CA GLU A 106 27.58 -13.98 3.41
C GLU A 106 26.33 -14.87 3.33
N VAL A 107 25.71 -15.15 4.47
CA VAL A 107 24.45 -15.90 4.56
C VAL A 107 23.34 -15.00 4.00
N ALA A 108 22.47 -15.55 3.15
CA ALA A 108 21.46 -14.79 2.44
C ALA A 108 20.46 -14.10 3.39
N ASP A 109 20.37 -12.78 3.27
CA ASP A 109 19.42 -11.88 3.95
C ASP A 109 17.96 -12.13 3.47
N PRO A 110 17.04 -12.62 4.33
CA PRO A 110 15.63 -12.79 4.01
C PRO A 110 14.84 -11.47 3.88
N ALA A 111 15.34 -10.35 4.42
CA ALA A 111 14.67 -9.05 4.46
C ALA A 111 14.89 -8.21 3.18
N GLY A 112 16.09 -8.20 2.60
CA GLY A 112 16.34 -7.65 1.26
C GLY A 112 15.50 -8.37 0.19
N ASP A 113 15.27 -9.66 0.40
CA ASP A 113 14.42 -10.53 -0.41
C ASP A 113 12.92 -10.17 -0.32
N PHE A 114 12.48 -9.49 0.75
CA PHE A 114 11.10 -8.98 0.94
C PHE A 114 10.90 -7.58 0.36
N ALA A 115 11.90 -6.69 0.48
CA ALA A 115 11.89 -5.39 -0.17
C ALA A 115 11.86 -5.54 -1.70
N GLU A 116 12.71 -6.40 -2.26
CA GLU A 116 12.69 -6.72 -3.69
C GLU A 116 11.37 -7.40 -4.14
N ARG A 117 10.76 -8.26 -3.30
CA ARG A 117 9.42 -8.81 -3.55
C ARG A 117 8.35 -7.74 -3.56
N THR A 118 8.40 -6.80 -2.62
CA THR A 118 7.44 -5.70 -2.52
C THR A 118 7.56 -4.76 -3.73
N THR A 119 8.79 -4.44 -4.15
CA THR A 119 9.03 -3.67 -5.38
C THR A 119 8.56 -4.42 -6.62
N ALA A 120 8.79 -5.74 -6.69
CA ALA A 120 8.30 -6.57 -7.79
C ALA A 120 6.76 -6.67 -7.82
N GLU A 121 6.11 -6.80 -6.66
CA GLU A 121 4.65 -6.79 -6.52
C GLU A 121 4.04 -5.46 -6.95
N LEU A 122 4.66 -4.33 -6.59
CA LEU A 122 4.22 -2.99 -7.02
C LEU A 122 4.39 -2.78 -8.52
N VAL A 123 5.50 -3.27 -9.10
CA VAL A 123 5.72 -3.25 -10.56
C VAL A 123 4.69 -4.13 -11.26
N LEU A 124 4.36 -5.29 -10.69
CA LEU A 124 3.32 -6.19 -11.21
C LEU A 124 1.93 -5.55 -11.13
N ASP A 125 1.57 -4.92 -10.01
CA ASP A 125 0.28 -4.25 -9.83
C ASP A 125 0.16 -2.98 -10.69
N GLY A 126 1.25 -2.23 -10.89
CA GLY A 126 1.32 -1.17 -11.89
C GLY A 126 1.07 -1.69 -13.31
N GLN A 127 1.71 -2.80 -13.68
CA GLN A 127 1.51 -3.42 -14.99
C GLN A 127 0.12 -4.05 -15.17
N ARG A 128 -0.54 -4.50 -14.10
CA ARG A 128 -1.94 -4.96 -14.09
C ARG A 128 -2.91 -3.81 -14.30
N ARG A 129 -2.70 -2.65 -13.67
CA ARG A 129 -3.50 -1.44 -13.92
C ARG A 129 -3.42 -1.00 -15.38
N GLU A 130 -2.21 -0.94 -15.93
CA GLU A 130 -1.99 -0.65 -17.36
C GLU A 130 -2.69 -1.66 -18.28
N LEU A 131 -2.71 -2.94 -17.90
CA LEU A 131 -3.39 -4.00 -18.66
C LEU A 131 -4.91 -3.82 -18.65
N VAL A 132 -5.52 -3.51 -17.50
CA VAL A 132 -6.96 -3.22 -17.37
C VAL A 132 -7.34 -1.99 -18.20
N GLU A 133 -6.56 -0.91 -18.13
CA GLU A 133 -6.82 0.28 -18.94
C GLU A 133 -6.66 -0.01 -20.44
N ALA A 134 -5.63 -0.77 -20.83
CA ALA A 134 -5.42 -1.16 -22.22
C ALA A 134 -6.57 -2.00 -22.82
N THR A 135 -7.40 -2.66 -22.00
CA THR A 135 -8.60 -3.35 -22.51
C THR A 135 -9.61 -2.40 -23.14
N HIS A 136 -9.64 -1.13 -22.70
CA HIS A 136 -10.53 -0.10 -23.26
C HIS A 136 -10.11 0.34 -24.67
N TRP A 137 -8.88 0.03 -25.07
CA TRP A 137 -8.34 0.31 -26.39
C TRP A 137 -8.66 -0.80 -27.41
N LEU A 138 -9.23 -1.92 -26.96
CA LEU A 138 -9.68 -2.99 -27.85
C LEU A 138 -11.09 -2.69 -28.37
N ASP A 139 -11.36 -3.09 -29.62
CA ASP A 139 -12.73 -3.01 -30.14
C ASP A 139 -13.67 -4.02 -29.44
N GLY A 140 -14.97 -3.91 -29.73
CA GLY A 140 -15.97 -4.75 -29.06
C GLY A 140 -15.78 -6.25 -29.31
N ASP A 141 -15.25 -6.64 -30.47
CA ASP A 141 -15.01 -8.04 -30.82
C ASP A 141 -13.76 -8.60 -30.12
N ASP A 142 -12.68 -7.83 -30.08
CA ASP A 142 -11.45 -8.20 -29.41
C ASP A 142 -11.59 -8.21 -27.88
N ARG A 143 -12.43 -7.35 -27.30
CA ARG A 143 -12.80 -7.44 -25.86
C ARG A 143 -13.57 -8.72 -25.53
N ARG A 144 -14.48 -9.16 -26.41
CA ARG A 144 -15.19 -10.44 -26.25
C ARG A 144 -14.21 -11.62 -26.36
N LEU A 145 -13.29 -11.55 -27.33
CA LEU A 145 -12.27 -12.56 -27.54
C LEU A 145 -11.27 -12.65 -26.38
N LEU A 146 -10.94 -11.52 -25.74
CA LEU A 146 -10.14 -11.44 -24.52
C LEU A 146 -10.78 -12.24 -23.37
N GLY A 147 -12.11 -12.13 -23.19
CA GLY A 147 -12.84 -12.88 -22.17
C GLY A 147 -12.84 -14.39 -22.39
N LEU A 148 -12.93 -14.85 -23.65
CA LEU A 148 -12.84 -16.28 -23.98
C LEU A 148 -11.41 -16.82 -23.79
N TRP A 149 -10.42 -16.03 -24.20
CA TRP A 149 -9.02 -16.36 -23.99
C TRP A 149 -8.65 -16.43 -22.51
N TRP A 150 -9.28 -15.62 -21.66
CA TRP A 150 -9.13 -15.68 -20.20
C TRP A 150 -9.51 -17.06 -19.65
N GLN A 151 -10.66 -17.58 -20.06
CA GLN A 151 -11.14 -18.89 -19.64
C GLN A 151 -10.22 -20.01 -20.16
N GLU A 152 -9.70 -19.85 -21.37
CA GLU A 152 -8.70 -20.77 -21.93
C GLU A 152 -7.38 -20.76 -21.14
N ALA A 153 -6.86 -19.59 -20.80
CA ALA A 153 -5.63 -19.44 -20.02
C ALA A 153 -5.79 -19.95 -18.58
N SER A 154 -7.01 -19.90 -18.03
CA SER A 154 -7.37 -20.43 -16.72
C SER A 154 -7.59 -21.95 -16.71
N GLY A 155 -7.66 -22.57 -17.90
CA GLY A 155 -7.88 -24.01 -18.08
C GLY A 155 -9.35 -24.43 -18.05
N ASP A 156 -10.27 -23.47 -17.94
CA ASP A 156 -11.73 -23.70 -17.91
C ASP A 156 -12.31 -23.98 -19.31
N LEU A 157 -11.52 -23.72 -20.36
CA LEU A 157 -11.97 -23.84 -21.75
C LEU A 157 -10.82 -24.32 -22.66
N THR A 158 -11.10 -25.24 -23.57
CA THR A 158 -10.10 -25.72 -24.54
C THR A 158 -10.09 -24.85 -25.80
N ARG A 159 -8.98 -24.89 -26.57
CA ARG A 159 -8.88 -24.19 -27.87
C ARG A 159 -9.99 -24.60 -28.85
N ALA A 160 -10.46 -25.85 -28.78
CA ALA A 160 -11.54 -26.35 -29.61
C ALA A 160 -12.89 -25.74 -29.21
N GLU A 161 -13.16 -25.63 -27.90
CA GLU A 161 -14.37 -24.98 -27.36
C GLU A 161 -14.36 -23.46 -27.60
N LEU A 162 -13.18 -22.82 -27.56
CA LEU A 162 -13.03 -21.40 -27.92
C LEU A 162 -13.38 -21.16 -29.39
N ALA A 163 -12.89 -22.05 -30.26
CA ALA A 163 -13.14 -21.99 -31.69
C ALA A 163 -14.63 -22.21 -31.99
N ALA A 164 -15.28 -23.16 -31.30
CA ALA A 164 -16.71 -23.40 -31.38
C ALA A 164 -17.54 -22.21 -30.90
N ALA A 165 -17.16 -21.57 -29.79
CA ALA A 165 -17.82 -20.36 -29.27
C ALA A 165 -17.73 -19.16 -30.23
N LEU A 166 -16.68 -19.12 -31.04
CA LEU A 166 -16.47 -18.10 -32.08
C LEU A 166 -17.04 -18.48 -33.46
N ASP A 167 -17.61 -19.68 -33.60
CA ASP A 167 -18.11 -20.25 -34.87
C ASP A 167 -17.03 -20.30 -35.97
N VAL A 168 -15.80 -20.67 -35.59
CA VAL A 168 -14.66 -20.75 -36.52
C VAL A 168 -13.83 -22.02 -36.30
N VAL A 169 -13.05 -22.39 -37.31
CA VAL A 169 -12.09 -23.50 -37.22
C VAL A 169 -10.95 -23.14 -36.23
N PRO A 170 -10.40 -24.08 -35.44
CA PRO A 170 -9.35 -23.80 -34.44
C PRO A 170 -8.14 -23.03 -34.95
N LYS A 171 -7.74 -23.25 -36.21
CA LYS A 171 -6.67 -22.49 -36.88
C LYS A 171 -7.02 -21.01 -37.02
N HIS A 172 -8.26 -20.67 -37.36
CA HIS A 172 -8.73 -19.28 -37.46
C HIS A 172 -8.88 -18.64 -36.08
N ALA A 173 -9.35 -19.38 -35.07
CA ALA A 173 -9.39 -18.91 -33.69
C ALA A 173 -8.00 -18.53 -33.18
N ALA A 174 -6.97 -19.35 -33.48
CA ALA A 174 -5.59 -19.06 -33.10
C ALA A 174 -5.05 -17.76 -33.72
N VAL A 175 -5.34 -17.52 -35.00
CA VAL A 175 -4.93 -16.28 -35.70
C VAL A 175 -5.65 -15.05 -35.11
N ARG A 176 -6.94 -15.15 -34.82
CA ARG A 176 -7.69 -14.04 -34.18
C ARG A 176 -7.15 -13.73 -32.79
N LEU A 177 -6.86 -14.76 -31.99
CA LEU A 177 -6.25 -14.59 -30.66
C LEU A 177 -4.88 -13.93 -30.75
N GLN A 178 -4.04 -14.34 -31.69
CA GLN A 178 -2.73 -13.74 -31.89
C GLN A 178 -2.84 -12.26 -32.28
N ARG A 179 -3.81 -11.89 -33.13
CA ARG A 179 -4.07 -10.49 -33.50
C ARG A 179 -4.57 -9.65 -32.33
N MET A 180 -5.52 -10.17 -31.55
CA MET A 180 -6.03 -9.50 -30.35
C MET A 180 -4.91 -9.29 -29.32
N LYS A 181 -4.06 -10.30 -29.07
CA LYS A 181 -2.90 -10.17 -28.18
C LYS A 181 -1.92 -9.09 -28.64
N ALA A 182 -1.63 -9.04 -29.94
CA ALA A 182 -0.77 -8.00 -30.51
C ALA A 182 -1.38 -6.60 -30.38
N GLN A 183 -2.70 -6.47 -30.51
CA GLN A 183 -3.40 -5.20 -30.25
C GLN A 183 -3.35 -4.80 -28.78
N LEU A 184 -3.52 -5.75 -27.86
CA LEU A 184 -3.45 -5.51 -26.42
C LEU A 184 -2.05 -5.07 -25.99
N GLU A 185 -1.00 -5.68 -26.53
CA GLU A 185 0.39 -5.26 -26.30
C GLU A 185 0.65 -3.84 -26.83
N ALA A 186 0.17 -3.52 -28.03
CA ALA A 186 0.28 -2.18 -28.60
C ALA A 186 -0.48 -1.13 -27.76
N ALA A 187 -1.68 -1.47 -27.28
CA ALA A 187 -2.48 -0.63 -26.40
C ALA A 187 -1.79 -0.37 -25.06
N ARG A 188 -1.16 -1.37 -24.46
CA ARG A 188 -0.38 -1.21 -23.21
C ARG A 188 0.80 -0.28 -23.38
N GLY A 189 1.49 -0.35 -24.52
CA GLY A 189 2.54 0.61 -24.86
C GLY A 189 2.01 2.05 -24.95
N VAL A 190 0.80 2.23 -25.49
CA VAL A 190 0.12 3.53 -25.55
C VAL A 190 -0.26 4.05 -24.17
N VAL A 191 -0.95 3.24 -23.36
CA VAL A 191 -1.31 3.58 -21.97
C VAL A 191 -0.08 3.99 -21.17
N ARG A 192 1.00 3.20 -21.23
CA ARG A 192 2.26 3.52 -20.55
C ARG A 192 2.88 4.83 -21.05
N ALA A 193 2.83 5.11 -22.34
CA ALA A 193 3.34 6.36 -22.89
C ALA A 193 2.49 7.59 -22.46
N LEU A 194 1.17 7.42 -22.30
CA LEU A 194 0.25 8.44 -21.80
C LEU A 194 0.47 8.75 -20.31
N HIS A 195 0.82 7.75 -19.49
CA HIS A 195 1.06 7.94 -18.05
C HIS A 195 2.48 8.38 -17.69
N ALA A 196 3.43 8.28 -18.61
CA ALA A 196 4.82 8.60 -18.32
C ALA A 196 5.04 10.09 -18.02
N GLN A 197 5.75 10.39 -16.93
CA GLN A 197 6.14 11.76 -16.56
C GLN A 197 7.68 11.90 -16.49
N PRO A 198 8.30 12.83 -17.24
CA PRO A 198 7.67 13.74 -18.20
C PRO A 198 7.20 13.01 -19.48
N ARG A 199 6.09 13.49 -20.06
CA ARG A 199 5.57 12.95 -21.33
C ARG A 199 6.51 13.27 -22.48
N CYS A 200 6.54 12.39 -23.49
CA CYS A 200 7.30 12.64 -24.72
C CYS A 200 6.79 13.94 -25.38
N PRO A 201 7.66 14.90 -25.73
CA PRO A 201 7.21 16.19 -26.30
C PRO A 201 6.38 16.02 -27.57
N GLU A 202 6.78 15.13 -28.47
CA GLU A 202 6.04 14.81 -29.70
C GLU A 202 4.68 14.17 -29.42
N LEU A 203 4.59 13.33 -28.38
CA LEU A 203 3.32 12.76 -27.93
C LEU A 203 2.41 13.87 -27.37
N SER A 204 2.94 14.79 -26.56
CA SER A 204 2.18 15.92 -26.04
C SER A 204 1.61 16.80 -27.16
N THR A 205 2.39 17.06 -28.22
CA THR A 205 1.89 17.78 -29.41
C THR A 205 0.81 16.99 -30.14
N LEU A 206 0.97 15.67 -30.26
CA LEU A 206 0.01 14.78 -30.92
C LEU A 206 -1.34 14.72 -30.18
N LEU A 207 -1.30 14.73 -28.84
CA LEU A 207 -2.49 14.68 -27.97
C LEU A 207 -3.28 15.99 -27.96
N GLY A 208 -2.69 17.12 -28.32
CA GLY A 208 -3.38 18.43 -28.33
C GLY A 208 -4.58 18.51 -29.28
N ARG A 209 -4.78 17.50 -30.15
CA ARG A 209 -5.94 17.39 -31.06
C ARG A 209 -6.85 16.21 -30.73
N TRP A 210 -6.58 15.49 -29.64
CA TRP A 210 -7.32 14.29 -29.25
C TRP A 210 -8.41 14.64 -28.24
N ASP A 211 -9.58 14.05 -28.42
CA ASP A 211 -10.79 14.21 -27.61
C ASP A 211 -10.88 13.18 -26.45
N GLY A 212 -9.85 12.34 -26.27
CA GLY A 212 -9.81 11.30 -25.24
C GLY A 212 -10.45 9.97 -25.67
N VAL A 213 -11.01 9.86 -26.87
CA VAL A 213 -11.68 8.63 -27.32
C VAL A 213 -10.72 7.73 -28.10
N ALA A 214 -10.59 6.46 -27.69
CA ALA A 214 -9.77 5.45 -28.38
C ALA A 214 -10.46 4.91 -29.65
N ASP A 215 -10.75 5.76 -30.63
CA ASP A 215 -11.30 5.38 -31.95
C ASP A 215 -10.20 4.75 -32.86
N PRO A 216 -10.50 3.90 -33.86
CA PRO A 216 -9.49 3.20 -34.67
C PRO A 216 -8.43 4.12 -35.30
N LEU A 217 -8.81 5.35 -35.66
CA LEU A 217 -7.89 6.34 -36.20
C LEU A 217 -6.84 6.77 -35.16
N TRP A 218 -7.25 7.00 -33.92
CA TRP A 218 -6.38 7.38 -32.80
C TRP A 218 -5.57 6.21 -32.25
N ARG A 219 -6.13 5.00 -32.17
CA ARG A 219 -5.36 3.78 -31.83
C ARG A 219 -4.20 3.57 -32.80
N LYS A 220 -4.46 3.72 -34.10
CA LYS A 220 -3.44 3.57 -35.15
C LYS A 220 -2.39 4.68 -35.08
N ARG A 221 -2.81 5.92 -34.82
CA ARG A 221 -1.93 7.10 -34.75
C ARG A 221 -1.02 7.07 -33.52
N LEU A 222 -1.57 6.81 -32.34
CA LEU A 222 -0.82 6.69 -31.08
C LEU A 222 0.04 5.42 -31.07
N GLY A 223 -0.49 4.29 -31.54
CA GLY A 223 0.27 3.05 -31.67
C GLY A 223 1.41 3.13 -32.70
N ARG A 224 1.31 4.00 -33.71
CA ARG A 224 2.45 4.32 -34.60
C ARG A 224 3.49 5.17 -33.86
N HIS A 225 3.07 6.24 -33.20
CA HIS A 225 3.98 7.10 -32.46
C HIS A 225 4.78 6.33 -31.40
N VAL A 226 4.12 5.47 -30.61
CA VAL A 226 4.80 4.68 -29.57
C VAL A 226 5.84 3.72 -30.14
N ARG A 227 5.61 3.16 -31.34
CA ARG A 227 6.58 2.28 -32.00
C ARG A 227 7.74 3.05 -32.62
N ASP A 228 7.46 4.17 -33.27
CA ASP A 228 8.45 4.88 -34.09
C ASP A 228 9.26 5.90 -33.26
N CYS A 229 8.73 6.38 -32.15
CA CYS A 229 9.42 7.32 -31.27
C CYS A 229 10.42 6.58 -30.35
N ALA A 230 11.70 6.95 -30.43
CA ALA A 230 12.77 6.35 -29.63
C ALA A 230 12.58 6.49 -28.10
N LEU A 231 11.84 7.50 -27.63
CA LEU A 231 11.53 7.67 -26.21
C LEU A 231 10.37 6.77 -25.77
N CYS A 232 9.29 6.74 -26.54
CA CYS A 232 8.10 5.94 -26.22
C CYS A 232 8.35 4.44 -26.40
N SER A 233 9.12 4.03 -27.41
CA SER A 233 9.45 2.63 -27.65
C SER A 233 10.34 2.04 -26.55
N ARG A 234 11.30 2.82 -26.03
CA ARG A 234 12.12 2.44 -24.85
C ARG A 234 11.28 2.26 -23.59
N ARG A 235 10.23 3.07 -23.39
CA ARG A 235 9.32 2.93 -22.24
C ARG A 235 8.48 1.65 -22.29
N GLY A 236 8.25 1.11 -23.49
CA GLY A 236 7.61 -0.19 -23.68
C GLY A 236 8.51 -1.40 -23.40
N GLN A 237 9.82 -1.19 -23.19
CA GLN A 237 10.75 -2.28 -22.85
C GLN A 237 10.53 -2.74 -21.40
N GLY A 238 10.50 -4.05 -21.16
CA GLY A 238 10.25 -4.62 -19.82
C GLY A 238 8.77 -4.77 -19.44
N LEU A 239 7.85 -4.64 -20.41
CA LEU A 239 6.46 -5.10 -20.23
C LEU A 239 6.44 -6.62 -20.10
N ILE A 240 5.84 -7.10 -19.03
CA ILE A 240 5.56 -8.52 -18.80
C ILE A 240 4.44 -8.94 -19.76
N ALA A 241 4.57 -10.12 -20.38
CA ALA A 241 3.58 -10.62 -21.32
C ALA A 241 2.18 -10.64 -20.68
N PRO A 242 1.10 -10.22 -21.39
CA PRO A 242 -0.25 -10.21 -20.84
C PRO A 242 -0.63 -11.55 -20.21
N ASP A 243 -0.30 -12.66 -20.86
CA ASP A 243 -0.49 -14.04 -20.39
C ASP A 243 0.00 -14.29 -18.94
N GLN A 244 1.08 -13.61 -18.53
CA GLN A 244 1.70 -13.78 -17.21
C GLN A 244 1.10 -12.84 -16.14
N LEU A 245 0.44 -11.76 -16.54
CA LEU A 245 -0.19 -10.79 -15.63
C LEU A 245 -1.63 -11.20 -15.26
N LEU A 246 -2.28 -12.01 -16.11
CA LEU A 246 -3.69 -12.41 -15.97
C LEU A 246 -3.93 -13.43 -14.87
N LEU A 247 -2.91 -14.18 -14.43
CA LEU A 247 -3.00 -15.16 -13.34
C LEU A 247 -3.26 -14.55 -11.94
N GLY A 248 -3.41 -13.22 -11.84
CA GLY A 248 -3.75 -12.53 -10.59
C GLY A 248 -4.71 -11.35 -10.72
N VAL A 249 -5.54 -11.30 -11.78
CA VAL A 249 -6.68 -10.37 -11.89
C VAL A 249 -7.98 -11.21 -11.83
N ALA A 250 -9.02 -10.73 -11.15
CA ALA A 250 -10.28 -11.48 -11.04
C ALA A 250 -10.95 -11.63 -12.43
N ALA A 251 -11.47 -12.83 -12.74
CA ALA A 251 -12.02 -13.15 -14.05
C ALA A 251 -13.16 -12.20 -14.47
N LEU A 252 -13.07 -11.65 -15.68
CA LEU A 252 -14.16 -10.90 -16.30
C LEU A 252 -15.37 -11.82 -16.53
N PRO A 253 -16.58 -11.50 -16.04
CA PRO A 253 -17.77 -12.31 -16.30
C PRO A 253 -18.14 -12.26 -17.79
N VAL A 254 -18.39 -13.43 -18.37
CA VAL A 254 -18.89 -13.56 -19.75
C VAL A 254 -20.38 -13.13 -19.78
N PRO A 255 -20.81 -12.22 -20.66
CA PRO A 255 -22.21 -11.80 -20.73
C PRO A 255 -23.18 -12.98 -20.96
N ALA A 256 -24.27 -13.02 -20.20
CA ALA A 256 -25.26 -14.11 -20.23
C ALA A 256 -25.86 -14.38 -21.63
N ALA A 257 -25.89 -13.38 -22.51
CA ALA A 257 -26.35 -13.51 -23.89
C ALA A 257 -25.52 -14.48 -24.76
N ILE A 258 -24.27 -14.74 -24.38
CA ILE A 258 -23.38 -15.69 -25.06
C ILE A 258 -23.68 -17.13 -24.59
N VAL A 259 -24.04 -17.30 -23.32
CA VAL A 259 -24.42 -18.60 -22.73
C VAL A 259 -25.70 -19.13 -23.38
N THR A 260 -26.68 -18.27 -23.64
CA THR A 260 -27.91 -18.61 -24.37
C THR A 260 -27.68 -18.88 -25.86
N GLY A 261 -26.73 -18.19 -26.50
CA GLY A 261 -26.36 -18.44 -27.90
C GLY A 261 -25.69 -19.80 -28.13
N ILE A 262 -24.88 -20.26 -27.18
CA ILE A 262 -24.25 -21.59 -27.21
C ILE A 262 -25.30 -22.70 -27.01
N LEU A 263 -26.27 -22.48 -26.11
CA LEU A 263 -27.38 -23.41 -25.88
C LEU A 263 -28.34 -23.51 -27.09
N ALA A 264 -28.51 -22.44 -27.87
CA ALA A 264 -29.41 -22.43 -29.03
C ALA A 264 -28.79 -23.08 -30.30
N LYS A 265 -27.46 -23.11 -30.43
CA LYS A 265 -26.76 -23.73 -31.57
C LYS A 265 -26.38 -25.20 -31.33
N ALA A 266 -26.35 -25.66 -30.07
CA ALA A 266 -26.13 -27.05 -29.71
C ALA A 266 -27.44 -27.87 -29.84
N GLY A 267 -27.83 -28.18 -31.08
CA GLY A 267 -28.95 -29.07 -31.36
C GLY A 267 -28.81 -30.42 -30.63
N THR A 268 -29.91 -30.82 -29.96
CA THR A 268 -30.28 -32.14 -29.42
C THR A 268 -29.22 -33.26 -29.42
N ALA A 269 -28.12 -33.08 -28.68
CA ALA A 269 -27.22 -34.18 -28.30
C ALA A 269 -27.34 -34.42 -26.79
N ALA A 270 -28.20 -35.38 -26.42
CA ALA A 270 -28.70 -35.62 -25.07
C ALA A 270 -27.68 -36.14 -24.03
N GLY A 271 -26.37 -36.02 -24.27
CA GLY A 271 -25.32 -36.51 -23.36
C GLY A 271 -24.48 -35.43 -22.68
N ALA A 272 -24.47 -34.19 -23.17
CA ALA A 272 -23.60 -33.12 -22.66
C ALA A 272 -24.30 -32.14 -21.70
N LEU A 273 -25.62 -32.26 -21.53
CA LEU A 273 -26.43 -31.25 -20.86
C LEU A 273 -26.36 -31.28 -19.32
N THR A 274 -25.92 -32.38 -18.71
CA THR A 274 -25.90 -32.54 -17.25
C THR A 274 -24.66 -31.91 -16.58
N LYS A 275 -23.54 -31.78 -17.31
CA LYS A 275 -22.32 -31.16 -16.75
C LYS A 275 -22.33 -29.63 -16.85
N VAL A 276 -22.96 -29.06 -17.87
CA VAL A 276 -23.03 -27.59 -18.03
C VAL A 276 -24.07 -26.96 -17.09
N THR A 277 -25.18 -27.65 -16.80
CA THR A 277 -26.19 -27.18 -15.83
C THR A 277 -25.68 -27.25 -14.39
N ALA A 278 -24.92 -28.29 -14.03
CA ALA A 278 -24.29 -28.41 -12.71
C ALA A 278 -23.15 -27.40 -12.48
N PHE A 279 -22.41 -27.02 -13.54
CA PHE A 279 -21.32 -26.05 -13.44
C PHE A 279 -21.82 -24.60 -13.25
N VAL A 280 -23.04 -24.29 -13.70
CA VAL A 280 -23.63 -22.94 -13.57
C VAL A 280 -24.38 -22.77 -12.23
N GLN A 281 -24.91 -23.84 -11.63
CA GLN A 281 -25.62 -23.72 -10.35
C GLN A 281 -24.72 -23.49 -9.13
N HIS A 282 -23.44 -23.87 -9.17
CA HIS A 282 -22.57 -23.72 -7.98
C HIS A 282 -21.90 -22.36 -7.81
N LYS A 283 -21.98 -21.45 -8.78
CA LYS A 283 -21.41 -20.08 -8.66
C LYS A 283 -22.43 -18.94 -8.75
N VAL A 284 -23.70 -19.21 -9.06
CA VAL A 284 -24.75 -18.18 -9.06
C VAL A 284 -25.41 -18.00 -7.68
N LEU A 285 -25.26 -18.95 -6.73
CA LEU A 285 -25.85 -18.81 -5.40
C LEU A 285 -25.05 -17.94 -4.39
N ALA A 286 -23.88 -17.41 -4.76
CA ALA A 286 -23.12 -16.49 -3.90
C ALA A 286 -23.40 -14.99 -4.20
N ALA A 287 -24.38 -14.68 -5.06
CA ALA A 287 -24.72 -13.30 -5.43
C ALA A 287 -26.24 -13.01 -5.49
N ALA A 288 -27.08 -13.80 -4.81
CA ALA A 288 -28.53 -13.59 -4.83
C ALA A 288 -29.18 -13.83 -3.45
N ALA A 289 -29.12 -12.82 -2.57
CA ALA A 289 -30.04 -12.66 -1.45
C ALA A 289 -30.21 -11.18 -1.06
N THR A 290 -30.69 -10.36 -2.00
CA THR A 290 -31.57 -9.19 -1.74
C THR A 290 -32.01 -8.60 -3.08
N ALA A 291 -33.07 -9.16 -3.68
CA ALA A 291 -33.89 -8.47 -4.68
C ALA A 291 -35.20 -9.24 -4.91
N ALA A 292 -36.16 -9.05 -4.01
CA ALA A 292 -37.55 -9.42 -4.26
C ALA A 292 -38.47 -8.32 -3.72
N ALA A 293 -38.64 -7.26 -4.52
CA ALA A 293 -39.89 -6.50 -4.71
C ALA A 293 -39.57 -5.15 -5.38
N VAL A 294 -39.85 -5.06 -6.68
CA VAL A 294 -40.69 -4.07 -7.36
C VAL A 294 -40.41 -4.25 -8.85
N ALA A 295 -41.35 -4.92 -9.50
CA ALA A 295 -41.43 -5.02 -10.95
C ALA A 295 -42.07 -3.74 -11.53
N ALA A 296 -41.76 -3.50 -12.80
CA ALA A 296 -42.33 -2.51 -13.74
C ALA A 296 -41.62 -1.14 -13.81
N GLY A 297 -40.77 -0.99 -14.84
CA GLY A 297 -40.20 0.28 -15.29
C GLY A 297 -38.72 0.12 -15.64
N GLY A 298 -38.37 0.28 -16.92
CA GLY A 298 -37.07 -0.07 -17.46
C GLY A 298 -35.89 0.80 -17.02
N GLY A 299 -34.67 0.28 -17.25
CA GLY A 299 -33.42 1.01 -17.15
C GLY A 299 -32.35 0.26 -16.35
N ILE A 300 -31.52 -0.54 -17.02
CA ILE A 300 -30.24 -0.98 -16.44
C ILE A 300 -29.33 0.25 -16.39
N VAL A 301 -29.11 0.78 -15.19
CA VAL A 301 -28.14 1.85 -14.94
C VAL A 301 -26.75 1.20 -14.89
N PHE A 302 -25.99 1.38 -15.97
CA PHE A 302 -24.54 1.31 -15.95
C PHE A 302 -24.03 2.40 -14.97
N ALA A 303 -23.18 2.04 -14.02
CA ALA A 303 -22.39 3.02 -13.27
C ALA A 303 -21.33 3.61 -14.22
N VAL A 304 -21.75 4.59 -15.01
CA VAL A 304 -20.87 5.48 -15.78
C VAL A 304 -20.30 6.47 -14.78
N TYR A 305 -18.98 6.45 -14.57
CA TYR A 305 -18.28 7.64 -14.09
C TYR A 305 -18.46 8.71 -15.18
N HIS A 306 -19.47 9.57 -15.02
CA HIS A 306 -19.49 10.85 -15.72
C HIS A 306 -18.49 11.75 -15.01
N GLU A 307 -17.38 12.05 -15.68
CA GLU A 307 -16.68 13.30 -15.44
C GLU A 307 -17.66 14.44 -15.77
N PRO A 308 -18.02 15.32 -14.82
CA PRO A 308 -18.65 16.58 -15.21
C PRO A 308 -17.63 17.38 -16.03
N ALA A 309 -18.10 17.96 -17.13
CA ALA A 309 -17.31 18.83 -18.02
C ALA A 309 -16.58 19.93 -17.22
N PRO A 310 -15.42 20.42 -17.70
CA PRO A 310 -14.68 21.48 -17.02
C PRO A 310 -15.53 22.76 -17.00
N GLU A 311 -16.02 23.14 -15.83
CA GLU A 311 -16.55 24.49 -15.64
C GLU A 311 -15.41 25.49 -15.75
N GLU A 312 -15.56 26.45 -16.66
CA GLU A 312 -14.71 27.63 -16.74
C GLU A 312 -14.75 28.37 -15.40
N PHE A 313 -13.62 28.40 -14.70
CA PHE A 313 -13.41 29.27 -13.55
C PHE A 313 -13.49 30.74 -13.99
N ARG A 314 -14.69 31.33 -13.96
CA ARG A 314 -14.83 32.78 -13.85
C ARG A 314 -14.46 33.18 -12.44
N ALA A 315 -13.39 33.97 -12.32
CA ALA A 315 -12.96 34.58 -11.07
C ALA A 315 -14.13 35.38 -10.45
N ALA A 316 -14.61 34.92 -9.29
CA ALA A 316 -15.55 35.67 -8.49
C ALA A 316 -14.80 36.80 -7.76
N VAL A 317 -15.23 38.03 -8.00
CA VAL A 317 -14.82 39.25 -7.31
C VAL A 317 -15.22 39.13 -5.82
N PRO A 318 -14.34 39.42 -4.85
CA PRO A 318 -14.69 39.39 -3.43
C PRO A 318 -15.66 40.53 -3.08
N PRO A 319 -16.66 40.32 -2.20
CA PRO A 319 -17.50 41.41 -1.72
C PRO A 319 -16.69 42.35 -0.82
N ALA A 320 -16.99 43.64 -0.95
CA ALA A 320 -16.34 44.73 -0.24
C ALA A 320 -16.41 44.56 1.29
N VAL A 321 -15.25 44.71 1.92
CA VAL A 321 -15.10 44.84 3.38
C VAL A 321 -15.75 46.15 3.82
N ALA A 322 -16.79 46.06 4.64
CA ALA A 322 -17.33 47.20 5.35
C ALA A 322 -16.38 47.60 6.49
N THR A 323 -15.73 48.74 6.32
CA THR A 323 -14.89 49.41 7.31
C THR A 323 -15.69 49.73 8.57
N THR A 324 -15.30 49.18 9.71
CA THR A 324 -15.68 49.71 11.03
C THR A 324 -14.44 50.29 11.71
N ALA A 325 -14.57 51.54 12.15
CA ALA A 325 -13.53 52.38 12.74
C ALA A 325 -13.17 51.94 14.18
N PRO A 326 -11.97 52.30 14.69
CA PRO A 326 -11.42 51.75 15.92
C PRO A 326 -12.01 52.38 17.19
N ALA A 327 -12.36 51.53 18.16
CA ALA A 327 -12.71 51.95 19.52
C ALA A 327 -11.45 52.19 20.36
N GLN A 328 -11.49 53.30 21.10
CA GLN A 328 -10.38 53.91 21.83
C GLN A 328 -10.05 53.17 23.13
N THR A 329 -8.76 53.13 23.43
CA THR A 329 -8.15 52.71 24.70
C THR A 329 -8.45 53.73 25.81
N PRO A 330 -8.88 53.34 27.02
CA PRO A 330 -8.72 54.17 28.21
C PRO A 330 -7.37 53.92 28.85
N ALA A 331 -6.63 55.01 29.08
CA ALA A 331 -5.42 55.03 29.88
C ALA A 331 -5.72 54.68 31.34
N VAL A 332 -4.87 53.84 31.95
CA VAL A 332 -4.85 53.62 33.39
C VAL A 332 -3.49 54.02 33.94
N THR A 333 -3.55 55.02 34.80
CA THR A 333 -2.50 55.64 35.61
C THR A 333 -1.93 54.65 36.63
N ALA A 334 -0.60 54.66 36.82
CA ALA A 334 0.07 54.03 37.97
C ALA A 334 -0.30 54.78 39.28
N PRO A 335 -0.24 54.15 40.46
CA PRO A 335 1.04 54.16 41.18
C PRO A 335 1.33 52.97 42.14
N ALA A 336 2.60 52.96 42.56
CA ALA A 336 3.16 52.55 43.86
C ALA A 336 3.42 51.06 44.17
N THR A 337 4.73 50.77 44.21
CA THR A 337 5.50 49.81 45.00
C THR A 337 4.91 49.42 46.36
N ARG A 338 4.82 48.11 46.67
CA ARG A 338 5.47 47.46 47.85
C ARG A 338 5.30 45.92 47.88
N ALA A 339 6.38 45.27 48.35
CA ALA A 339 6.49 43.99 49.07
C ALA A 339 6.30 42.66 48.32
N THR A 340 7.44 41.98 48.17
CA THR A 340 7.59 40.52 48.21
C THR A 340 6.91 39.91 49.45
N PRO A 341 6.33 38.71 49.33
CA PRO A 341 6.83 37.64 50.19
C PRO A 341 7.01 36.30 49.47
N SER A 342 7.84 35.51 50.13
CA SER A 342 8.42 34.24 49.73
C SER A 342 7.44 33.09 49.53
N SER A 343 7.94 32.13 48.78
CA SER A 343 7.48 30.75 48.59
C SER A 343 6.89 30.07 49.83
N THR A 344 5.73 29.46 49.64
CA THR A 344 5.40 28.17 50.26
C THR A 344 4.75 27.30 49.21
N GLY A 345 5.46 26.22 48.83
CA GLY A 345 4.99 25.24 47.88
C GLY A 345 3.79 24.48 48.43
N SER A 346 2.68 24.55 47.69
CA SER A 346 1.66 23.51 47.73
C SER A 346 1.89 22.66 46.49
N ALA A 347 2.53 21.50 46.69
CA ALA A 347 2.66 20.48 45.67
C ALA A 347 1.25 20.03 45.27
N ARG A 348 0.74 20.60 44.17
CA ARG A 348 -0.50 20.15 43.54
C ARG A 348 -0.22 18.74 43.04
N LYS A 349 -0.74 17.74 43.75
CA LYS A 349 -0.67 16.32 43.38
C LYS A 349 -1.12 16.22 41.92
N ALA A 350 -0.20 15.88 41.02
CA ALA A 350 -0.47 15.80 39.60
C ALA A 350 -1.61 14.80 39.38
N VAL A 351 -2.75 15.27 38.88
CA VAL A 351 -3.81 14.37 38.43
C VAL A 351 -3.27 13.70 37.16
N PRO A 352 -3.08 12.36 37.14
CA PRO A 352 -2.61 11.69 35.94
C PRO A 352 -3.59 11.99 34.81
N THR A 353 -3.11 12.67 33.77
CA THR A 353 -3.93 13.17 32.68
C THR A 353 -4.00 12.09 31.62
N PHE A 354 -5.01 11.22 31.73
CA PHE A 354 -5.20 10.13 30.77
C PHE A 354 -5.88 10.62 29.50
N ILE A 355 -5.45 10.06 28.36
CA ILE A 355 -6.16 10.22 27.10
C ILE A 355 -7.53 9.57 27.21
N THR A 356 -8.60 10.36 27.04
CA THR A 356 -9.97 9.87 27.19
C THR A 356 -10.53 9.40 25.83
N GLY A 357 -10.92 8.13 25.77
CA GLY A 357 -11.64 7.50 24.67
C GLY A 357 -13.16 7.66 24.77
N VAL A 358 -13.90 6.77 24.12
CA VAL A 358 -15.38 6.80 24.10
C VAL A 358 -15.97 6.42 25.45
N ARG A 359 -17.13 6.99 25.79
CA ARG A 359 -17.89 6.68 27.02
C ARG A 359 -19.15 5.86 26.76
N LYS A 360 -19.54 5.71 25.50
CA LYS A 360 -20.66 4.91 25.01
C LYS A 360 -20.22 4.21 23.73
N ALA A 361 -20.70 3.00 23.51
CA ALA A 361 -20.41 2.20 22.35
C ALA A 361 -21.55 1.22 22.08
N ASP A 362 -21.61 0.74 20.84
CA ASP A 362 -22.55 -0.30 20.41
C ASP A 362 -21.96 -1.69 20.67
N ILE A 363 -20.64 -1.83 20.50
CA ILE A 363 -19.90 -3.08 20.65
C ILE A 363 -18.82 -2.90 21.70
N PHE A 364 -18.69 -3.85 22.61
CA PHE A 364 -17.66 -3.90 23.64
C PHE A 364 -16.76 -5.11 23.44
N VAL A 365 -15.46 -4.90 23.64
CA VAL A 365 -14.43 -5.95 23.60
C VAL A 365 -13.67 -5.92 24.91
N ALA A 366 -13.46 -7.07 25.56
CA ALA A 366 -12.74 -7.18 26.82
C ALA A 366 -11.89 -8.46 26.87
N PRO A 367 -10.71 -8.48 27.53
CA PRO A 367 -9.86 -9.68 27.57
C PRO A 367 -10.52 -10.92 28.20
N GLY A 368 -11.52 -10.72 29.06
CA GLY A 368 -12.33 -11.79 29.67
C GLY A 368 -13.70 -12.01 29.00
N GLY A 369 -13.91 -11.45 27.81
CA GLY A 369 -15.13 -11.64 27.03
C GLY A 369 -15.20 -13.01 26.36
N SER A 370 -16.21 -13.20 25.49
CA SER A 370 -16.35 -14.39 24.63
C SER A 370 -16.75 -13.98 23.23
N ASP A 371 -16.12 -14.56 22.20
CA ASP A 371 -16.48 -14.26 20.80
C ASP A 371 -17.82 -14.89 20.35
N ASP A 372 -18.40 -15.73 21.20
CA ASP A 372 -19.76 -16.27 21.10
C ASP A 372 -20.80 -15.39 21.81
N ALA A 373 -20.39 -14.33 22.50
CA ALA A 373 -21.28 -13.38 23.16
C ALA A 373 -21.99 -12.46 22.15
N ASP A 374 -22.83 -11.54 22.63
CA ASP A 374 -23.56 -10.57 21.80
C ASP A 374 -22.82 -9.24 21.61
N GLY A 375 -21.65 -9.06 22.24
CA GLY A 375 -20.84 -7.85 22.13
C GLY A 375 -21.37 -6.68 22.97
N THR A 376 -22.36 -6.89 23.83
CA THR A 376 -22.86 -5.85 24.74
C THR A 376 -21.86 -5.54 25.85
N GLN A 377 -22.07 -4.44 26.59
CA GLN A 377 -21.22 -4.11 27.73
C GLN A 377 -21.23 -5.20 28.82
N ALA A 378 -22.35 -5.91 28.99
CA ALA A 378 -22.50 -6.99 29.95
C ALA A 378 -21.86 -8.30 29.45
N HIS A 379 -21.93 -8.55 28.14
CA HIS A 379 -21.37 -9.74 27.49
C HIS A 379 -20.48 -9.34 26.30
N PRO A 380 -19.28 -8.79 26.58
CA PRO A 380 -18.39 -8.27 25.54
C PRO A 380 -17.77 -9.41 24.73
N TYR A 381 -17.36 -9.10 23.49
CA TYR A 381 -16.50 -9.97 22.71
C TYR A 381 -15.12 -10.14 23.37
N ALA A 382 -14.47 -11.28 23.13
CA ALA A 382 -13.11 -11.51 23.62
C ALA A 382 -12.08 -10.80 22.74
N SER A 383 -12.29 -10.82 21.42
CA SER A 383 -11.31 -10.37 20.44
C SER A 383 -11.76 -9.14 19.66
N ILE A 384 -10.77 -8.30 19.33
CA ILE A 384 -10.98 -7.17 18.41
C ILE A 384 -11.32 -7.69 17.01
N ALA A 385 -10.76 -8.83 16.59
CA ALA A 385 -11.04 -9.49 15.32
C ALA A 385 -12.54 -9.79 15.16
N LYS A 386 -13.19 -10.32 16.20
CA LYS A 386 -14.63 -10.56 16.19
C LYS A 386 -15.42 -9.26 16.05
N ALA A 387 -15.07 -8.22 16.81
CA ALA A 387 -15.77 -6.94 16.76
C ALA A 387 -15.67 -6.25 15.39
N VAL A 388 -14.49 -6.23 14.76
CA VAL A 388 -14.32 -5.62 13.43
C VAL A 388 -14.93 -6.45 12.30
N ALA A 389 -15.15 -7.75 12.51
CA ALA A 389 -15.82 -8.62 11.54
C ALA A 389 -17.35 -8.42 11.50
N VAL A 390 -17.96 -8.00 12.61
CA VAL A 390 -19.42 -7.86 12.74
C VAL A 390 -19.92 -6.42 12.76
N VAL A 391 -19.01 -5.44 12.79
CA VAL A 391 -19.37 -4.02 12.86
C VAL A 391 -20.02 -3.53 11.57
N GLU A 392 -21.00 -2.65 11.71
CA GLU A 392 -21.69 -1.96 10.62
C GLU A 392 -21.31 -0.46 10.58
N PRO A 393 -21.49 0.24 9.44
CA PRO A 393 -21.32 1.69 9.37
C PRO A 393 -22.02 2.45 10.50
N GLY A 394 -21.38 3.51 10.99
CA GLY A 394 -21.91 4.38 12.06
C GLY A 394 -21.78 3.83 13.49
N ARG A 395 -21.37 2.56 13.66
CA ARG A 395 -21.23 1.94 14.98
C ARG A 395 -19.91 2.29 15.66
N THR A 396 -19.94 2.24 16.98
CA THR A 396 -18.76 2.44 17.85
C THR A 396 -18.38 1.14 18.56
N ILE A 397 -17.11 0.77 18.45
CA ILE A 397 -16.45 -0.32 19.18
C ILE A 397 -15.64 0.29 20.33
N ALA A 398 -15.99 -0.08 21.57
CA ALA A 398 -15.21 0.21 22.77
C ALA A 398 -14.34 -0.98 23.17
N VAL A 399 -13.03 -0.78 23.16
CA VAL A 399 -12.05 -1.75 23.64
C VAL A 399 -11.74 -1.42 25.10
N ARG A 400 -12.01 -2.38 25.99
CA ARG A 400 -11.74 -2.25 27.43
C ARG A 400 -10.24 -2.37 27.71
N GLY A 401 -9.81 -1.87 28.86
CA GLY A 401 -8.42 -1.94 29.29
C GLY A 401 -7.95 -3.38 29.51
N GLY A 402 -6.68 -3.60 29.23
CA GLY A 402 -6.02 -4.90 29.39
C GLY A 402 -5.27 -5.32 28.12
N THR A 403 -4.69 -6.50 28.17
CA THR A 403 -3.84 -7.03 27.10
C THR A 403 -4.60 -8.03 26.24
N TYR A 404 -4.55 -7.84 24.93
CA TYR A 404 -5.12 -8.71 23.91
C TYR A 404 -3.97 -9.38 23.14
N ARG A 405 -3.98 -10.71 23.07
CA ARG A 405 -2.94 -11.52 22.42
C ARG A 405 -3.50 -12.27 21.21
N PRO A 406 -3.57 -11.64 20.03
CA PRO A 406 -4.02 -12.33 18.84
C PRO A 406 -2.96 -13.34 18.36
N GLU A 407 -3.40 -14.55 18.02
CA GLU A 407 -2.55 -15.60 17.41
C GLU A 407 -2.44 -15.46 15.88
N GLN A 408 -3.23 -14.56 15.28
CA GLN A 408 -3.29 -14.30 13.84
C GLN A 408 -3.48 -12.80 13.58
N GLY A 409 -3.10 -12.32 12.40
CA GLY A 409 -3.29 -10.92 12.02
C GLY A 409 -4.77 -10.51 11.98
N ILE A 410 -5.08 -9.35 12.55
CA ILE A 410 -6.43 -8.78 12.57
C ILE A 410 -6.68 -8.10 11.22
N THR A 411 -7.74 -8.51 10.52
CA THR A 411 -8.11 -7.94 9.22
C THR A 411 -9.38 -7.10 9.33
N ILE A 412 -9.32 -5.85 8.88
CA ILE A 412 -10.41 -4.88 8.89
C ILE A 412 -10.76 -4.54 7.44
N THR A 413 -11.97 -4.89 7.00
CA THR A 413 -12.43 -4.72 5.60
C THR A 413 -13.75 -3.96 5.46
N THR A 414 -14.55 -3.87 6.52
CA THR A 414 -15.80 -3.10 6.48
C THR A 414 -15.51 -1.62 6.50
N SER A 415 -16.06 -0.86 5.55
CA SER A 415 -15.92 0.61 5.53
C SER A 415 -17.13 1.28 6.17
N GLY A 416 -16.90 2.42 6.83
CA GLY A 416 -17.98 3.35 7.16
C GLY A 416 -18.36 4.19 5.94
N THR A 417 -19.16 5.22 6.17
CA THR A 417 -19.42 6.28 5.18
C THR A 417 -19.08 7.64 5.75
N ALA A 418 -19.05 8.68 4.92
CA ALA A 418 -18.85 10.05 5.39
C ALA A 418 -19.91 10.47 6.43
N ALA A 419 -21.15 10.01 6.27
CA ALA A 419 -22.26 10.27 7.20
C ALA A 419 -22.23 9.35 8.42
N GLU A 420 -21.77 8.11 8.25
CA GLU A 420 -21.79 7.05 9.26
C GLU A 420 -20.40 6.42 9.41
N PRO A 421 -19.43 7.18 9.97
CA PRO A 421 -18.08 6.67 10.21
C PRO A 421 -18.07 5.64 11.32
N ILE A 422 -17.21 4.62 11.19
CA ILE A 422 -17.03 3.60 12.23
C ILE A 422 -15.97 4.08 13.23
N VAL A 423 -16.21 3.88 14.52
CA VAL A 423 -15.25 4.30 15.58
C VAL A 423 -14.71 3.07 16.30
N LEU A 424 -13.39 2.94 16.39
CA LEU A 424 -12.69 1.98 17.24
C LEU A 424 -11.87 2.74 18.27
N SER A 425 -12.18 2.56 19.54
CA SER A 425 -11.62 3.39 20.62
C SER A 425 -11.40 2.60 21.90
N ASN A 426 -10.42 3.01 22.70
CA ASN A 426 -10.41 2.66 24.13
C ASN A 426 -11.67 3.18 24.84
N PHE A 427 -12.07 2.51 25.93
CA PHE A 427 -13.19 2.92 26.76
C PHE A 427 -12.76 3.84 27.92
N GLY A 428 -13.31 5.05 28.01
CA GLY A 428 -12.97 5.99 29.07
C GLY A 428 -11.46 6.30 29.13
N ASN A 429 -10.84 6.10 30.29
CA ASN A 429 -9.39 6.25 30.50
C ASN A 429 -8.65 4.90 30.53
N GLU A 430 -9.33 3.82 30.13
CA GLU A 430 -8.74 2.49 30.09
C GLU A 430 -7.71 2.39 28.96
N GLN A 431 -6.73 1.50 29.12
CA GLN A 431 -5.60 1.33 28.20
C GLN A 431 -5.60 -0.08 27.60
N PRO A 432 -6.16 -0.26 26.39
CA PRO A 432 -6.07 -1.50 25.65
C PRO A 432 -4.71 -1.64 24.98
N VAL A 433 -4.03 -2.77 25.23
CA VAL A 433 -2.75 -3.13 24.61
C VAL A 433 -2.94 -4.36 23.75
N ILE A 434 -2.61 -4.27 22.47
CA ILE A 434 -2.55 -5.40 21.54
C ILE A 434 -1.11 -5.88 21.52
N ASP A 435 -0.85 -7.01 22.17
CA ASP A 435 0.43 -7.68 22.23
C ASP A 435 0.49 -8.74 21.11
N ALA A 436 1.12 -8.37 19.99
CA ALA A 436 1.14 -9.14 18.76
C ALA A 436 2.34 -10.10 18.65
N ALA A 437 2.96 -10.46 19.76
CA ALA A 437 4.12 -11.37 19.79
C ALA A 437 3.81 -12.76 19.22
N ASP A 438 2.57 -13.21 19.38
CA ASP A 438 2.09 -14.52 18.92
C ASP A 438 1.62 -14.51 17.45
N VAL A 439 1.55 -13.33 16.81
CA VAL A 439 1.23 -13.23 15.38
C VAL A 439 2.44 -13.72 14.55
N PRO A 440 2.23 -14.62 13.55
CA PRO A 440 3.31 -15.08 12.68
C PRO A 440 4.05 -13.94 11.96
N ALA A 441 5.38 -14.06 11.82
CA ALA A 441 6.22 -12.99 11.25
C ALA A 441 5.95 -12.70 9.76
N ASP A 442 5.31 -13.63 9.04
CA ASP A 442 4.85 -13.46 7.66
C ASP A 442 3.49 -12.74 7.56
N GLN A 443 2.90 -12.37 8.69
CA GLN A 443 1.68 -11.58 8.79
C GLN A 443 1.96 -10.21 9.42
N TRP A 444 1.06 -9.27 9.16
CA TRP A 444 1.02 -7.99 9.86
C TRP A 444 -0.01 -8.06 10.98
N ALA A 445 0.28 -7.44 12.13
CA ALA A 445 -0.59 -7.57 13.30
C ALA A 445 -1.99 -7.00 13.05
N ILE A 446 -2.10 -5.87 12.36
CA ILE A 446 -3.37 -5.29 11.90
C ILE A 446 -3.25 -4.91 10.42
N THR A 447 -4.19 -5.38 9.60
CA THR A 447 -4.34 -5.00 8.19
C THR A 447 -5.71 -4.36 7.96
N GLN A 448 -5.72 -3.11 7.52
CA GLN A 448 -6.94 -2.37 7.22
C GLN A 448 -7.03 -2.03 5.72
N ARG A 449 -8.20 -2.29 5.11
CA ARG A 449 -8.54 -1.97 3.71
C ARG A 449 -9.89 -1.26 3.66
N THR A 450 -9.97 -0.06 4.19
CA THR A 450 -11.27 0.58 4.45
C THR A 450 -11.27 2.09 4.24
N ALA A 451 -12.48 2.66 4.25
CA ALA A 451 -12.71 4.08 4.34
C ALA A 451 -13.56 4.48 5.55
N TYR A 452 -13.42 5.74 5.99
CA TYR A 452 -14.25 6.41 7.00
C TYR A 452 -14.23 5.75 8.40
N TRP A 453 -13.05 5.39 8.88
CA TRP A 453 -12.84 4.97 10.27
C TRP A 453 -12.26 6.08 11.14
N ARG A 454 -12.56 6.05 12.44
CA ARG A 454 -11.78 6.73 13.48
C ARG A 454 -11.22 5.69 14.43
N VAL A 455 -9.90 5.50 14.40
CA VAL A 455 -9.17 4.57 15.26
C VAL A 455 -8.40 5.36 16.30
N GLN A 456 -8.64 5.09 17.59
CA GLN A 456 -8.02 5.89 18.65
C GLN A 456 -7.69 5.17 19.94
N GLY A 457 -6.66 5.68 20.64
CA GLY A 457 -6.36 5.30 22.02
C GLY A 457 -5.93 3.85 22.20
N LEU A 458 -5.42 3.22 21.15
CA LEU A 458 -4.90 1.85 21.19
C LEU A 458 -3.38 1.85 21.28
N GLU A 459 -2.85 0.83 21.94
CA GLU A 459 -1.42 0.53 21.97
C GLU A 459 -1.16 -0.81 21.28
N VAL A 460 -0.17 -0.88 20.39
CA VAL A 460 0.25 -2.12 19.72
C VAL A 460 1.74 -2.35 19.92
N VAL A 461 2.08 -3.55 20.40
CA VAL A 461 3.44 -3.95 20.74
C VAL A 461 3.77 -5.36 20.24
N GLY A 462 5.07 -5.65 20.15
CA GLY A 462 5.56 -7.02 19.97
C GLY A 462 5.32 -7.62 18.58
N SER A 463 4.80 -6.87 17.62
CA SER A 463 4.62 -7.39 16.26
C SER A 463 5.96 -7.84 15.69
N ARG A 464 6.00 -9.08 15.20
CA ARG A 464 7.18 -9.66 14.52
C ARG A 464 7.35 -9.14 13.09
N SER A 465 6.48 -8.20 12.67
CA SER A 465 6.48 -7.51 11.39
C SER A 465 6.00 -6.07 11.59
N HIS A 466 5.24 -5.51 10.65
CA HIS A 466 4.56 -4.21 10.82
C HIS A 466 3.44 -4.35 11.86
N ALA A 467 3.27 -3.34 12.71
CA ALA A 467 2.17 -3.33 13.71
C ALA A 467 0.82 -3.04 13.04
N TYR A 468 0.72 -1.99 12.25
CA TYR A 468 -0.52 -1.60 11.60
C TYR A 468 -0.28 -1.20 10.15
N VAL A 469 -0.96 -1.84 9.20
CA VAL A 469 -0.87 -1.50 7.78
C VAL A 469 -2.24 -1.14 7.20
N CYS A 470 -2.34 0.08 6.71
CA CYS A 470 -3.47 0.57 5.93
C CYS A 470 -3.15 0.44 4.43
N ARG A 471 -3.90 -0.40 3.72
CA ARG A 471 -3.75 -0.63 2.29
C ARG A 471 -4.91 0.01 1.53
N SER A 472 -4.62 0.94 0.60
CA SER A 472 -5.65 1.63 -0.20
C SER A 472 -6.74 2.29 0.66
N CYS A 473 -6.33 2.85 1.79
CA CYS A 473 -7.24 3.41 2.78
C CYS A 473 -7.67 4.83 2.42
N ALA A 474 -8.93 5.18 2.66
CA ALA A 474 -9.46 6.50 2.34
C ALA A 474 -10.18 7.18 3.52
N ASN A 475 -9.88 8.45 3.79
CA ASN A 475 -10.64 9.28 4.74
C ASN A 475 -10.74 8.67 6.17
N ASN A 476 -9.71 7.95 6.61
CA ASN A 476 -9.63 7.44 7.97
C ASN A 476 -8.89 8.42 8.90
N VAL A 477 -9.17 8.36 10.19
CA VAL A 477 -8.47 9.10 11.24
C VAL A 477 -7.79 8.11 12.18
N PHE A 478 -6.48 8.21 12.32
CA PHE A 478 -5.65 7.45 13.26
C PHE A 478 -5.15 8.44 14.32
N GLN A 479 -5.64 8.33 15.54
CA GLN A 479 -5.33 9.34 16.55
C GLN A 479 -4.99 8.80 17.93
N ARG A 480 -3.99 9.40 18.57
CA ARG A 480 -3.60 9.06 19.95
C ARG A 480 -3.27 7.57 20.10
N LEU A 481 -2.65 6.99 19.08
CA LEU A 481 -2.17 5.62 19.05
C LEU A 481 -0.73 5.55 19.55
N LYS A 482 -0.35 4.41 20.12
CA LYS A 482 1.04 4.09 20.48
C LYS A 482 1.45 2.81 19.79
N MET A 483 2.43 2.88 18.90
CA MET A 483 2.97 1.69 18.23
C MET A 483 4.45 1.60 18.51
N HIS A 484 4.85 0.63 19.33
CA HIS A 484 6.23 0.50 19.78
C HIS A 484 6.69 -0.92 20.02
N GLY A 485 8.01 -1.14 20.07
CA GLY A 485 8.57 -2.47 20.30
C GLY A 485 8.23 -3.48 19.19
N ASN A 486 7.98 -3.00 17.98
CA ASN A 486 7.66 -3.83 16.81
C ASN A 486 8.89 -4.03 15.93
N ALA A 487 8.94 -5.15 15.20
CA ALA A 487 10.07 -5.52 14.35
C ALA A 487 10.22 -4.61 13.12
N ARG A 488 9.11 -4.08 12.60
CA ARG A 488 9.07 -3.18 11.43
C ARG A 488 8.33 -1.89 11.80
N SER A 489 7.57 -1.31 10.89
CA SER A 489 6.93 -0.01 11.14
C SER A 489 5.86 -0.07 12.23
N GLY A 490 5.70 1.03 12.95
CA GLY A 490 4.54 1.24 13.83
C GLY A 490 3.24 1.34 13.02
N LEU A 491 3.15 2.31 12.12
CA LEU A 491 2.03 2.46 11.18
C LEU A 491 2.56 2.61 9.74
N MET A 492 1.91 1.94 8.79
CA MET A 492 2.21 2.02 7.36
C MET A 492 0.94 2.30 6.57
N LEU A 493 0.92 3.40 5.83
CA LEU A 493 -0.06 3.66 4.78
C LEU A 493 0.59 3.35 3.43
N ARG A 494 -0.10 2.59 2.58
CA ARG A 494 0.46 2.15 1.29
C ARG A 494 -0.59 1.74 0.27
N ASP A 495 -0.10 1.44 -0.93
CA ASP A 495 -0.86 1.04 -2.10
C ASP A 495 -1.69 2.19 -2.70
N ALA A 496 -2.20 1.97 -3.92
CA ALA A 496 -2.91 2.97 -4.69
C ALA A 496 -4.22 3.41 -4.03
N GLY A 497 -4.62 4.66 -4.24
CA GLY A 497 -5.87 5.22 -3.69
C GLY A 497 -5.82 5.51 -2.19
N THR A 498 -4.62 5.60 -1.61
CA THR A 498 -4.45 5.95 -0.20
C THR A 498 -4.61 7.46 -0.03
N THR A 499 -5.81 7.93 0.33
CA THR A 499 -6.20 9.33 0.18
C THR A 499 -6.94 9.89 1.40
N GLY A 500 -6.76 11.17 1.71
CA GLY A 500 -7.54 11.87 2.73
C GLY A 500 -7.40 11.36 4.17
N ASN A 501 -6.40 10.51 4.46
CA ASN A 501 -6.22 9.97 5.81
C ASN A 501 -5.56 11.00 6.73
N GLN A 502 -5.94 11.00 8.01
CA GLN A 502 -5.39 11.88 9.03
C GLN A 502 -4.70 11.06 10.12
N ILE A 503 -3.41 11.33 10.35
CA ILE A 503 -2.59 10.68 11.38
C ILE A 503 -2.25 11.75 12.41
N LEU A 504 -2.95 11.73 13.55
CA LEU A 504 -3.00 12.83 14.52
C LEU A 504 -2.51 12.40 15.91
N ASP A 505 -1.56 13.12 16.48
CA ASP A 505 -1.21 13.00 17.91
C ASP A 505 -0.77 11.59 18.35
N ASN A 506 -0.11 10.84 17.47
CA ASN A 506 0.36 9.48 17.74
C ASN A 506 1.83 9.44 18.20
N ASP A 507 2.21 8.34 18.85
CA ASP A 507 3.59 8.04 19.23
C ASP A 507 4.05 6.72 18.59
N PHE A 508 5.13 6.79 17.80
CA PHE A 508 5.74 5.65 17.12
C PHE A 508 7.19 5.50 17.58
N PHE A 509 7.49 4.53 18.44
CA PHE A 509 8.80 4.51 19.07
C PHE A 509 9.38 3.13 19.30
N ASP A 510 10.70 3.05 19.48
CA ASP A 510 11.39 1.80 19.77
C ASP A 510 10.97 0.64 18.85
N ASN A 511 10.65 0.96 17.59
CA ASN A 511 10.42 -0.06 16.57
C ASN A 511 11.79 -0.47 16.02
N ARG A 512 12.15 -1.75 16.23
CA ARG A 512 13.52 -2.23 16.07
C ARG A 512 13.55 -3.52 15.29
N ASP A 513 14.38 -3.55 14.26
CA ASP A 513 14.69 -4.80 13.56
C ASP A 513 15.43 -5.77 14.52
N PRO A 514 14.87 -6.95 14.84
CA PRO A 514 15.48 -7.89 15.77
C PRO A 514 16.82 -8.46 15.28
N ALA A 515 17.18 -8.30 14.00
CA ALA A 515 18.45 -8.76 13.45
C ALA A 515 19.64 -7.82 13.75
N GLY A 516 19.41 -6.56 14.15
CA GLY A 516 20.51 -5.62 14.42
C GLY A 516 21.40 -5.28 13.21
N GLU A 517 20.99 -5.63 11.98
CA GLU A 517 21.81 -5.54 10.76
C GLU A 517 21.81 -4.17 10.07
N SER A 518 21.21 -3.13 10.66
CA SER A 518 21.48 -1.76 10.18
C SER A 518 22.77 -1.26 10.82
N GLY A 519 23.89 -1.70 10.25
CA GLY A 519 25.15 -0.96 10.37
C GLY A 519 24.90 0.51 10.03
N ALA A 520 25.65 1.41 10.67
CA ALA A 520 25.54 2.85 10.44
C ALA A 520 25.61 3.15 8.92
N GLY A 521 24.46 3.44 8.30
CA GLY A 521 24.34 3.68 6.86
C GLY A 521 23.28 2.86 6.11
N ALA A 522 22.70 1.81 6.69
CA ALA A 522 21.52 1.13 6.11
C ALA A 522 20.24 1.65 6.78
N ASN A 523 19.27 2.14 5.99
CA ASN A 523 17.95 2.56 6.47
C ASN A 523 17.29 1.40 7.24
N GLY A 524 17.37 1.42 8.58
CA GLY A 524 16.82 0.38 9.44
C GLY A 524 15.33 0.14 9.14
N THR A 525 14.88 -1.10 9.26
CA THR A 525 13.54 -1.50 8.80
C THR A 525 12.44 -1.21 9.83
N GLY A 526 12.81 -1.01 11.09
CA GLY A 526 11.93 -0.49 12.14
C GLY A 526 11.81 1.01 12.02
N ILE A 527 10.87 1.49 11.20
CA ILE A 527 10.52 2.92 11.08
C ILE A 527 9.37 3.30 12.02
N GLY A 528 9.20 4.59 12.34
CA GLY A 528 8.07 5.03 13.16
C GLY A 528 6.74 4.96 12.39
N LEU A 529 6.56 5.90 11.46
CA LEU A 529 5.41 5.99 10.56
C LEU A 529 5.90 6.04 9.11
N GLY A 530 5.23 5.32 8.22
CA GLY A 530 5.45 5.54 6.80
C GLY A 530 4.18 5.69 5.97
N VAL A 531 4.28 6.48 4.91
CA VAL A 531 3.31 6.59 3.82
C VAL A 531 4.07 6.26 2.55
N GLN A 532 4.14 4.98 2.22
CA GLN A 532 5.09 4.46 1.23
C GLN A 532 4.39 3.67 0.14
N PHE A 533 5.10 3.37 -0.94
CA PHE A 533 4.70 2.33 -1.91
C PHE A 533 3.27 2.49 -2.45
N GLY A 534 2.95 3.65 -3.02
CA GLY A 534 1.58 3.93 -3.44
C GLY A 534 1.35 5.31 -4.04
N ASP A 535 0.06 5.67 -4.10
CA ASP A 535 -0.42 6.96 -4.57
C ASP A 535 -1.65 7.40 -3.76
N GLY A 536 -2.01 8.68 -3.92
CA GLY A 536 -3.20 9.28 -3.30
C GLY A 536 -2.88 10.60 -2.58
N GLY A 537 -3.82 11.54 -2.64
CA GLY A 537 -3.63 12.92 -2.16
C GLY A 537 -4.31 13.19 -0.82
N GLY A 538 -4.04 14.36 -0.25
CA GLY A 538 -4.78 14.85 0.93
C GLY A 538 -4.48 14.10 2.23
N ASN A 539 -3.45 13.26 2.26
CA ASN A 539 -3.02 12.63 3.51
C ASN A 539 -2.30 13.67 4.39
N LEU A 540 -2.66 13.67 5.68
CA LEU A 540 -2.21 14.65 6.66
C LEU A 540 -1.60 13.94 7.87
N ILE A 541 -0.39 14.37 8.24
CA ILE A 541 0.35 13.87 9.40
C ILE A 541 0.59 15.05 10.34
N ARG A 542 -0.03 15.06 11.53
CA ARG A 542 0.08 16.19 12.46
C ARG A 542 0.25 15.78 13.93
N GLY A 543 1.11 16.47 14.66
CA GLY A 543 1.22 16.33 16.11
C GLY A 543 1.85 15.01 16.57
N ASN A 544 2.48 14.26 15.67
CA ASN A 544 3.02 12.93 15.96
C ASN A 544 4.45 13.00 16.51
N ARG A 545 4.85 12.00 17.30
CA ARG A 545 6.24 11.78 17.70
C ARG A 545 6.73 10.45 17.13
N ALA A 546 7.93 10.45 16.53
CA ALA A 546 8.62 9.25 16.09
C ALA A 546 10.03 9.19 16.67
N TYR A 547 10.34 8.23 17.55
CA TYR A 547 11.63 8.24 18.25
C TYR A 547 12.20 6.87 18.64
N GLY A 548 13.52 6.77 18.75
CA GLY A 548 14.17 5.51 19.16
C GLY A 548 13.98 4.35 18.18
N ASN A 549 13.46 4.63 16.98
CA ASN A 549 13.27 3.63 15.93
C ASN A 549 14.62 3.30 15.28
N THR A 550 14.86 2.05 14.87
CA THR A 550 16.12 1.68 14.19
C THR A 550 16.30 2.35 12.82
N GLY A 551 15.20 2.58 12.12
CA GLY A 551 15.12 3.25 10.83
C GLY A 551 14.85 4.74 10.94
N ALA A 552 14.12 5.27 9.94
CA ALA A 552 13.64 6.64 9.96
C ALA A 552 12.47 6.83 10.95
N GLY A 553 12.31 8.06 11.45
CA GLY A 553 11.11 8.40 12.22
C GLY A 553 9.86 8.45 11.34
N PHE A 554 9.93 9.23 10.26
CA PHE A 554 8.89 9.34 9.24
C PHE A 554 9.47 9.03 7.85
N ASP A 555 8.75 8.23 7.06
CA ASP A 555 9.24 7.79 5.75
C ASP A 555 8.14 7.79 4.67
N LEU A 556 8.35 8.62 3.64
CA LEU A 556 7.43 8.82 2.52
C LEU A 556 7.88 8.13 1.22
N GLY A 557 8.84 7.20 1.30
CA GLY A 557 9.47 6.62 0.14
C GLY A 557 8.58 5.82 -0.80
N ALA A 558 8.91 5.93 -2.10
CA ALA A 558 8.14 5.32 -3.18
C ALA A 558 6.64 5.69 -3.21
N PHE A 559 6.23 6.78 -2.54
CA PHE A 559 4.86 7.28 -2.59
C PHE A 559 4.77 8.50 -3.51
N THR A 560 3.87 8.45 -4.49
CA THR A 560 3.81 9.47 -5.55
C THR A 560 2.81 10.58 -5.28
N GLY A 561 1.98 10.45 -4.24
CA GLY A 561 1.04 11.48 -3.80
C GLY A 561 1.69 12.49 -2.84
N ALA A 562 1.32 13.77 -2.96
CA ALA A 562 1.74 14.78 -1.99
C ALA A 562 1.15 14.48 -0.60
N VAL A 563 1.99 14.62 0.43
CA VAL A 563 1.65 14.44 1.84
C VAL A 563 1.94 15.74 2.57
N THR A 564 1.01 16.15 3.43
CA THR A 564 1.18 17.33 4.29
C THR A 564 1.57 16.89 5.70
N MET A 565 2.68 17.40 6.21
CA MET A 565 3.16 17.17 7.56
C MET A 565 3.22 18.49 8.32
N GLU A 566 2.71 18.49 9.55
CA GLU A 566 2.64 19.70 10.37
C GLU A 566 2.91 19.37 11.84
N HIS A 567 3.81 20.10 12.49
CA HIS A 567 4.03 19.96 13.93
C HIS A 567 4.33 18.51 14.36
N ASN A 568 5.21 17.81 13.65
CA ASN A 568 5.67 16.47 14.03
C ASN A 568 7.09 16.51 14.56
N TRP A 569 7.40 15.59 15.48
CA TRP A 569 8.70 15.51 16.13
C TRP A 569 9.36 14.17 15.85
N SER A 570 10.61 14.20 15.38
CA SER A 570 11.36 13.01 15.03
C SER A 570 12.74 13.01 15.68
N TYR A 571 13.02 12.09 16.60
CA TYR A 571 14.26 12.17 17.36
C TYR A 571 14.87 10.84 17.80
N ARG A 572 16.20 10.81 17.92
CA ARG A 572 16.96 9.60 18.32
C ARG A 572 16.63 8.35 17.51
N ASN A 573 16.17 8.52 16.28
CA ASN A 573 16.02 7.40 15.37
C ASN A 573 17.41 7.01 14.84
N GLY A 574 17.62 5.75 14.47
CA GLY A 574 18.88 5.28 13.90
C GLY A 574 19.13 5.83 12.49
N GLY A 575 18.06 6.06 11.73
CA GLY A 575 18.08 6.70 10.41
C GLY A 575 17.80 8.21 10.46
N SER A 576 17.25 8.73 9.36
CA SER A 576 16.89 10.14 9.24
C SER A 576 15.61 10.47 10.02
N GLY A 577 15.45 11.73 10.42
CA GLY A 577 14.22 12.18 11.08
C GLY A 577 13.01 12.07 10.15
N PHE A 578 13.13 12.66 8.97
CA PHE A 578 12.11 12.67 7.92
C PHE A 578 12.72 12.29 6.58
N VAL A 579 12.23 11.20 5.97
CA VAL A 579 12.57 10.76 4.62
C VAL A 579 11.42 11.14 3.69
N LEU A 580 11.72 11.97 2.69
CA LEU A 580 10.74 12.65 1.82
C LEU A 580 10.76 12.13 0.38
N GLY A 581 11.41 11.01 0.14
CA GLY A 581 11.65 10.44 -1.18
C GLY A 581 12.11 9.01 -1.06
N GLY A 582 12.84 8.53 -2.06
CA GLY A 582 13.28 7.14 -2.12
C GLY A 582 12.43 6.27 -3.05
N GLY A 583 12.85 5.02 -3.19
CA GLY A 583 12.37 4.09 -4.22
C GLY A 583 13.29 4.04 -5.46
N THR A 584 12.98 3.13 -6.37
CA THR A 584 13.81 2.89 -7.58
C THR A 584 12.94 2.86 -8.85
N PRO A 585 12.92 3.93 -9.68
CA PRO A 585 13.49 5.25 -9.38
C PRO A 585 12.77 5.94 -8.21
N ALA A 586 13.42 6.94 -7.62
CA ALA A 586 12.82 7.70 -6.52
C ALA A 586 11.50 8.34 -6.94
N ALA A 587 10.49 8.28 -6.06
CA ALA A 587 9.22 8.91 -6.32
C ALA A 587 9.35 10.45 -6.32
N ALA A 588 8.70 11.10 -7.28
CA ALA A 588 8.64 12.55 -7.36
C ALA A 588 7.28 13.04 -6.82
N ALA A 589 7.26 13.51 -5.57
CA ALA A 589 6.04 14.00 -4.91
C ALA A 589 6.30 15.32 -4.17
N ALA A 590 5.45 16.32 -4.40
CA ALA A 590 5.58 17.65 -3.81
C ALA A 590 5.04 17.69 -2.37
N HIS A 591 5.72 16.99 -1.45
CA HIS A 591 5.36 17.00 -0.04
C HIS A 591 5.49 18.40 0.58
N LYS A 592 4.74 18.64 1.64
CA LYS A 592 4.71 19.92 2.36
C LYS A 592 4.93 19.68 3.84
N LEU A 593 5.94 20.31 4.42
CA LEU A 593 6.34 20.15 5.81
C LEU A 593 6.43 21.51 6.49
N ARG A 594 5.76 21.66 7.63
CA ARG A 594 5.80 22.90 8.39
C ARG A 594 5.79 22.70 9.90
N HIS A 595 6.61 23.48 10.59
CA HIS A 595 6.74 23.40 12.05
C HIS A 595 7.15 22.00 12.55
N ASP A 596 7.76 21.19 11.70
CA ASP A 596 8.30 19.89 12.07
C ASP A 596 9.71 20.04 12.68
N ALA A 597 10.04 19.19 13.65
CA ALA A 597 11.33 19.23 14.35
C ALA A 597 12.02 17.87 14.35
N ALA A 598 13.31 17.86 13.97
CA ALA A 598 14.16 16.67 13.94
C ALA A 598 15.39 16.86 14.82
N TRP A 599 15.61 16.01 15.83
CA TRP A 599 16.81 16.12 16.66
C TRP A 599 17.48 14.81 17.08
N ASP A 600 18.79 14.86 17.26
CA ASP A 600 19.61 13.74 17.75
C ASP A 600 19.41 12.43 16.93
N ASN A 601 18.98 12.50 15.67
CA ASN A 601 18.84 11.33 14.81
C ASN A 601 20.20 10.83 14.33
N GLY A 602 20.30 9.53 14.02
CA GLY A 602 21.51 8.83 13.62
C GLY A 602 22.00 9.18 12.22
N SER A 603 21.15 9.79 11.39
CA SER A 603 21.46 10.31 10.07
C SER A 603 21.01 11.78 9.93
N ASN A 604 20.33 12.15 8.85
CA ASN A 604 19.90 13.52 8.54
C ASN A 604 18.67 13.94 9.35
N GLY A 605 18.44 15.23 9.51
CA GLY A 605 17.16 15.73 10.02
C GLY A 605 16.03 15.50 9.01
N PHE A 606 16.16 16.11 7.83
CA PHE A 606 15.25 16.01 6.69
C PHE A 606 16.04 15.58 5.45
N ASP A 607 15.56 14.55 4.74
CA ASP A 607 16.24 13.96 3.59
C ASP A 607 15.29 13.84 2.39
N ASP A 608 15.67 14.40 1.24
CA ASP A 608 14.89 14.28 0.02
C ASP A 608 15.01 12.93 -0.67
N GLU A 609 16.03 12.15 -0.34
CA GLU A 609 16.30 10.80 -0.84
C GLU A 609 16.02 10.62 -2.36
N GLY A 610 16.46 11.60 -3.17
CA GLY A 610 16.30 11.52 -4.63
C GLY A 610 14.95 12.00 -5.17
N ASN A 611 14.03 12.47 -4.33
CA ASN A 611 12.80 13.11 -4.77
C ASN A 611 13.14 14.37 -5.58
N THR A 612 12.65 14.42 -6.83
CA THR A 612 12.92 15.53 -7.76
C THR A 612 11.81 16.57 -7.82
N ALA A 613 10.68 16.35 -7.15
CA ALA A 613 9.56 17.28 -7.12
C ALA A 613 9.85 18.53 -6.29
N ALA A 614 8.96 19.52 -6.36
CA ALA A 614 9.05 20.76 -5.61
C ALA A 614 8.49 20.57 -4.19
N VAL A 615 9.33 20.05 -3.29
CA VAL A 615 8.97 19.87 -1.88
C VAL A 615 9.03 21.23 -1.15
N GLU A 616 8.08 21.50 -0.26
CA GLU A 616 8.02 22.74 0.53
C GLU A 616 8.35 22.48 2.00
N LEU A 617 9.44 23.05 2.52
CA LEU A 617 9.78 23.00 3.95
C LEU A 617 9.78 24.42 4.50
N THR A 618 8.81 24.72 5.36
CA THR A 618 8.67 26.04 6.00
C THR A 618 8.71 25.93 7.51
N ASN A 619 9.53 26.73 8.19
CA ASN A 619 9.55 26.77 9.65
C ASN A 619 9.87 25.42 10.30
N ASN A 620 10.83 24.66 9.78
CA ASN A 620 11.25 23.40 10.40
C ASN A 620 12.56 23.56 11.18
N THR A 621 12.78 22.78 12.22
CA THR A 621 14.04 22.79 13.00
C THR A 621 14.76 21.45 12.91
N ALA A 622 16.04 21.46 12.54
CA ALA A 622 16.94 20.32 12.63
C ALA A 622 18.06 20.62 13.65
N PHE A 623 18.13 19.84 14.73
CA PHE A 623 19.05 20.08 15.84
C PHE A 623 19.89 18.85 16.19
N ARG A 624 21.22 18.95 16.17
CA ARG A 624 22.15 17.88 16.61
C ARG A 624 21.95 16.51 15.95
N ASN A 625 21.49 16.46 14.71
CA ASN A 625 21.48 15.21 13.95
C ASN A 625 22.93 14.80 13.61
N ARG A 626 23.21 13.48 13.55
CA ARG A 626 24.57 12.94 13.36
C ARG A 626 25.12 13.10 11.94
N ALA A 627 24.29 13.53 10.99
CA ALA A 627 24.70 13.96 9.66
C ALA A 627 24.32 15.44 9.44
N VAL A 628 23.61 15.77 8.35
CA VAL A 628 23.18 17.15 8.06
C VAL A 628 21.79 17.44 8.65
N GLY A 629 21.45 18.72 8.81
CA GLY A 629 20.08 19.09 9.19
C GLY A 629 19.10 18.88 8.04
N PHE A 630 19.44 19.43 6.87
CA PHE A 630 18.66 19.36 5.64
C PHE A 630 19.52 18.81 4.50
N ALA A 631 19.16 17.63 3.98
CA ALA A 631 19.76 16.97 2.82
C ALA A 631 18.83 17.10 1.61
N MET A 632 18.95 18.21 0.88
CA MET A 632 18.11 18.57 -0.27
C MET A 632 18.96 18.60 -1.55
N ARG A 633 19.33 17.40 -2.02
CA ARG A 633 20.31 17.18 -3.12
C ARG A 633 19.67 17.12 -4.49
N SER A 634 18.43 16.67 -4.56
CA SER A 634 17.73 16.31 -5.81
C SER A 634 16.47 17.14 -6.05
N SER A 635 15.80 17.56 -4.98
CA SER A 635 14.52 18.24 -5.04
C SER A 635 14.61 19.63 -5.65
N ALA A 636 13.55 20.02 -6.36
CA ALA A 636 13.29 21.42 -6.74
C ALA A 636 12.66 22.19 -5.56
N ALA A 637 13.21 22.01 -4.35
CA ALA A 637 12.56 22.39 -3.10
C ALA A 637 12.42 23.90 -2.91
N THR A 638 11.47 24.30 -2.05
CA THR A 638 11.42 25.64 -1.46
C THR A 638 11.64 25.52 0.05
N LEU A 639 12.73 26.11 0.54
CA LEU A 639 13.09 26.15 1.95
C LEU A 639 12.92 27.57 2.50
N ARG A 640 11.98 27.75 3.44
CA ARG A 640 11.68 29.05 4.06
C ARG A 640 11.76 28.99 5.57
N SER A 641 12.48 29.93 6.17
CA SER A 641 12.50 30.10 7.63
C SER A 641 12.85 28.84 8.41
N ASN A 642 13.70 27.95 7.89
CA ASN A 642 14.12 26.74 8.59
C ASN A 642 15.34 27.01 9.48
N ALA A 643 15.48 26.28 10.57
CA ALA A 643 16.61 26.35 11.49
C ALA A 643 17.41 25.04 11.46
N ALA A 644 18.70 25.12 11.19
CA ALA A 644 19.66 24.03 11.36
C ALA A 644 20.74 24.45 12.36
N ILE A 645 20.85 23.72 13.47
CA ILE A 645 21.67 24.13 14.61
C ILE A 645 22.38 22.90 15.19
N GLY A 646 23.71 22.96 15.31
CA GLY A 646 24.49 21.93 16.00
C GLY A 646 24.49 20.54 15.36
N ASN A 647 24.01 20.38 14.11
CA ASN A 647 24.15 19.14 13.35
C ASN A 647 25.64 18.85 13.09
N ALA A 648 26.01 17.57 12.95
CA ALA A 648 27.41 17.17 12.82
C ALA A 648 28.07 17.66 11.51
N GLN A 649 27.26 17.87 10.47
CA GLN A 649 27.68 18.36 9.17
C GLN A 649 26.83 19.57 8.74
N THR A 650 27.41 20.42 7.89
CA THR A 650 26.71 21.56 7.27
C THR A 650 25.60 21.05 6.35
N ASP A 651 24.46 21.76 6.31
CA ASP A 651 23.35 21.40 5.43
C ASP A 651 23.78 21.25 3.96
N ASP A 652 23.25 20.21 3.31
CA ASP A 652 23.55 19.86 1.93
C ASP A 652 22.36 20.24 1.05
N VAL A 653 22.34 21.49 0.63
CA VAL A 653 21.27 22.09 -0.16
C VAL A 653 21.79 22.40 -1.57
N THR A 654 22.09 21.35 -2.32
CA THR A 654 22.76 21.41 -3.63
C THR A 654 21.80 21.26 -4.83
N GLY A 655 20.54 20.90 -4.59
CA GLY A 655 19.50 20.81 -5.63
C GLY A 655 19.08 22.17 -6.21
N ARG A 656 18.05 22.18 -7.07
CA ARG A 656 17.42 23.42 -7.59
C ARG A 656 16.50 24.03 -6.53
N VAL A 657 17.10 24.50 -5.44
CA VAL A 657 16.37 24.89 -4.23
C VAL A 657 16.21 26.40 -4.14
N ALA A 658 14.97 26.86 -3.99
CA ALA A 658 14.66 28.25 -3.61
C ALA A 658 14.76 28.41 -2.09
N GLN A 659 15.57 29.36 -1.61
CA GLN A 659 15.89 29.50 -0.18
C GLN A 659 15.63 30.92 0.32
N SER A 660 14.95 31.07 1.46
CA SER A 660 14.77 32.37 2.11
C SER A 660 14.66 32.25 3.63
N ARG A 661 15.31 33.18 4.36
CA ARG A 661 15.24 33.30 5.82
C ARG A 661 15.68 32.05 6.60
N ASN A 662 16.45 31.13 6.02
CA ASN A 662 16.95 29.97 6.75
C ASN A 662 18.18 30.34 7.62
N SER A 663 18.44 29.61 8.70
CA SER A 663 19.53 29.94 9.64
C SER A 663 20.91 29.98 8.97
N TRP A 664 21.18 29.05 8.05
CA TRP A 664 22.44 28.98 7.29
C TRP A 664 22.63 30.09 6.24
N GLN A 665 21.65 31.00 6.10
CA GLN A 665 21.75 32.20 5.27
C GLN A 665 22.10 33.46 6.09
N GLY A 666 22.69 33.28 7.30
CA GLY A 666 23.07 34.39 8.18
C GLY A 666 21.92 34.95 9.03
N ASN A 667 20.84 34.18 9.21
CA ASN A 667 19.76 34.54 10.13
C ASN A 667 20.12 33.99 11.52
N ASP A 668 20.44 34.87 12.47
CA ASP A 668 20.77 34.46 13.84
C ASP A 668 19.58 33.74 14.48
N VAL A 669 19.81 32.51 14.93
CA VAL A 669 18.83 31.71 15.66
C VAL A 669 19.38 31.39 17.04
N VAL A 670 18.69 31.89 18.06
CA VAL A 670 18.98 31.60 19.46
C VAL A 670 17.87 30.73 20.02
N LEU A 671 18.22 29.54 20.49
CA LEU A 671 17.26 28.62 21.11
C LEU A 671 16.94 29.09 22.53
N ARG A 672 15.65 29.17 22.88
CA ARG A 672 15.20 29.46 24.26
C ARG A 672 15.61 28.36 25.24
N SER A 673 15.59 27.11 24.79
CA SER A 673 16.04 25.96 25.57
C SER A 673 16.56 24.84 24.66
N THR A 674 17.55 24.11 25.17
CA THR A 674 18.06 22.85 24.61
C THR A 674 17.79 21.66 25.54
N ASP A 675 16.96 21.85 26.58
CA ASP A 675 16.51 20.78 27.47
C ASP A 675 15.27 20.09 26.89
N PRO A 676 15.35 18.81 26.49
CA PRO A 676 14.24 18.10 25.87
C PRO A 676 13.24 17.51 26.87
N THR A 677 13.44 17.67 28.19
CA THR A 677 12.70 16.95 29.24
C THR A 677 11.18 17.07 29.11
N VAL A 678 10.65 18.27 28.80
CA VAL A 678 9.19 18.48 28.61
C VAL A 678 8.69 17.81 27.33
N THR A 679 9.46 17.94 26.25
CA THR A 679 9.15 17.48 24.89
C THR A 679 9.03 15.96 24.82
N GLU A 680 9.95 15.27 25.51
CA GLU A 680 10.06 13.81 25.51
C GLU A 680 9.30 13.16 26.67
N GLY A 681 8.71 13.96 27.56
CA GLY A 681 7.85 13.49 28.62
C GLY A 681 6.49 12.97 28.12
N PRO A 682 5.60 12.56 29.04
CA PRO A 682 4.24 12.16 28.70
C PRO A 682 3.47 13.29 28.01
N ARG A 683 2.62 12.93 27.04
CA ARG A 683 1.66 13.88 26.46
C ARG A 683 0.70 14.40 27.54
N PRO A 684 0.26 15.67 27.47
CA PRO A 684 -0.89 16.13 28.23
C PRO A 684 -2.13 15.27 27.88
N GLY A 685 -3.12 15.21 28.77
CA GLY A 685 -4.30 14.34 28.52
C GLY A 685 -5.23 14.81 27.39
N THR A 686 -4.97 15.97 26.79
CA THR A 686 -5.54 16.34 25.49
C THR A 686 -5.07 15.41 24.37
N GLY A 687 -3.90 14.78 24.53
CA GLY A 687 -3.23 13.97 23.51
C GLY A 687 -2.30 14.78 22.61
N ALA A 688 -2.44 16.11 22.55
CA ALA A 688 -1.59 16.98 21.75
C ALA A 688 -0.12 16.93 22.20
N LEU A 689 0.78 17.45 21.36
CA LEU A 689 2.17 17.67 21.77
C LEU A 689 2.23 18.62 22.99
N PRO A 690 3.15 18.39 23.94
CA PRO A 690 3.35 19.30 25.06
C PRO A 690 3.89 20.64 24.56
N ARG A 691 3.37 21.76 25.11
CA ARG A 691 3.95 23.08 24.85
C ARG A 691 5.31 23.18 25.54
N THR A 692 6.32 23.61 24.81
CA THR A 692 7.71 23.62 25.29
C THR A 692 8.51 24.77 24.69
N ASP A 693 9.46 25.30 25.46
CA ASP A 693 10.47 26.25 24.96
C ASP A 693 11.66 25.53 24.28
N TYR A 694 11.72 24.21 24.36
CA TYR A 694 12.74 23.40 23.68
C TYR A 694 12.73 23.70 22.17
N LEU A 695 13.88 24.06 21.62
CA LEU A 695 14.09 24.44 20.21
C LEU A 695 13.29 25.66 19.71
N ALA A 696 12.55 26.35 20.57
CA ALA A 696 11.86 27.57 20.21
C ALA A 696 12.87 28.72 20.00
N THR A 697 12.65 29.54 18.98
CA THR A 697 13.62 30.57 18.53
C THR A 697 13.14 32.01 18.76
N GLY A 698 11.82 32.21 18.84
CA GLY A 698 11.19 33.52 19.07
C GLY A 698 11.23 34.53 17.91
N ASN A 699 11.95 34.25 16.82
CA ASN A 699 12.13 35.16 15.67
C ASN A 699 11.39 34.71 14.39
N GLY A 700 10.57 33.66 14.50
CA GLY A 700 9.81 33.08 13.38
C GLY A 700 10.65 32.26 12.40
N VAL A 701 11.87 31.84 12.78
CA VAL A 701 12.69 30.85 12.06
C VAL A 701 12.69 29.54 12.86
N GLY A 702 12.54 28.40 12.21
CA GLY A 702 12.40 27.10 12.87
C GLY A 702 10.97 26.76 13.29
N ALA A 703 10.84 25.58 13.88
CA ALA A 703 9.59 25.00 14.34
C ALA A 703 8.97 25.75 15.51
N SER A 704 7.64 25.80 15.51
CA SER A 704 6.87 26.33 16.62
C SER A 704 6.62 25.20 17.62
N MET A 705 7.31 25.27 18.75
CA MET A 705 7.29 24.25 19.81
C MET A 705 6.35 24.66 20.97
N ASP A 706 5.93 25.92 20.99
CA ASP A 706 5.09 26.56 22.00
C ASP A 706 3.61 26.73 21.56
N ALA A 707 3.33 26.63 20.26
CA ALA A 707 2.00 26.78 19.68
C ALA A 707 1.32 25.42 19.45
N ALA A 708 0.09 25.28 19.96
CA ALA A 708 -0.81 24.17 19.66
C ALA A 708 -1.85 24.60 18.62
#